data_AF-A0A1V5X4X7-F1
#
_entry.id   AF-A0A1V5X4X7-F1
#
_cell.length_a   1.000
_cell.length_b   1.000
_cell.length_c   1.000
_cell.angle_alpha   90.00
_cell.angle_beta   90.00
_cell.angle_gamma   90.00
#
_symmetry.space_group_name_H-M   'P 1'
#
loop_
_entity.id
_entity.type
_entity.pdbx_description
1 polymer ?
#
loop_
_entity_poly.entity_id
_entity_poly.type
_entity_poly.pdbx_seq_one_letter_code
_entity_poly.pdbx_strand_id
1 'polypeptide(L)'
;MGVGSLVLSEVRAQAPSFFEIYNGGATSLNLGGYQVQWSTDGFGTGSFELPSYDLGPGEFVTLVEGTGASEPGQLRLGTSVAWISHLAVRLTNAGGYGLDFVRTGSSSVTPPTGTTWSGSNAPNPSAWTNQSLVRNITKSDTNSAEDWSLVSESSPGSFCPRASQCGGECLDVTNAQHSCGACGFTCSSSQVCLDGSCSQGYTGLWISEYRRSQRAGVEIHNPTPETITLTGYRLDVLGPTTLSYVFPTMTIEPGAFLFLYLGTGVEDNNSLFVGPSAAFGADVAVALYDDAAIPLDFVRFGNSTAAPPSGASWFGANVPTPDNGFNQSAKRKLDKFDTDGASDWVVNSPATPGYGCVDGLTSCSGSCVDISQNPAHCGGCGNGCGPHETCRGGVCRTVGAVVISELRNASYEYFELFNGTASTVDLSAWEVHWNADGGNGAFVVPSGIKLDPGKFLRLHESSGTSTSEQLMMGTAINWTDWIAVRVLKGTSEIDLVRTGSSPVYGQHWNGVPVDNPPEGQSIVRNIYAADTDSAADWTVQASDSPSRYCKTANESVCAGQCDDLSKSATNCGACGNACPFGNICNNGVCVEQGAIRMNKYGSFNGTSSGRPEMFFNGRWHVSYNSITTPVATVICRQLGFPNALSGSSSAGSCGSSSTCGYLLSITCSGNEALLEDCSFSNYTGDYTGYSVRCEVP
;
A
#
# COMPACT_ATOMS: atom_id res chain seq x y z
N MET A 1 -40.91 -5.97 -2.06
CA MET A 1 -41.13 -5.36 -3.39
C MET A 1 -39.82 -4.70 -3.76
N GLY A 2 -39.23 -5.09 -4.90
CA GLY A 2 -37.82 -4.85 -5.20
C GLY A 2 -37.50 -3.43 -5.68
N VAL A 3 -36.24 -3.05 -5.50
CA VAL A 3 -35.53 -1.98 -6.22
C VAL A 3 -35.90 -2.06 -7.71
N GLY A 4 -36.68 -1.11 -8.21
CA GLY A 4 -37.20 -1.16 -9.57
C GLY A 4 -38.01 0.06 -10.03
N SER A 5 -37.94 1.20 -9.37
CA SER A 5 -38.74 2.38 -9.76
C SER A 5 -37.96 3.69 -9.68
N LEU A 6 -38.44 4.63 -10.49
CA LEU A 6 -38.08 6.04 -10.44
C LEU A 6 -38.53 6.64 -9.10
N VAL A 7 -37.63 7.31 -8.38
CA VAL A 7 -37.88 7.84 -7.03
C VAL A 7 -37.34 9.25 -6.87
N LEU A 8 -37.87 9.99 -5.90
CA LEU A 8 -37.30 11.23 -5.37
C LEU A 8 -36.11 10.85 -4.48
N SER A 9 -34.92 11.35 -4.80
CA SER A 9 -33.70 11.07 -4.03
C SER A 9 -33.30 12.21 -3.11
N GLU A 10 -33.62 13.45 -3.47
CA GLU A 10 -33.23 14.62 -2.69
C GLU A 10 -34.20 15.79 -2.84
N VAL A 11 -34.36 16.54 -1.75
CA VAL A 11 -35.08 17.81 -1.70
C VAL A 11 -34.23 18.86 -0.99
N ARG A 12 -33.80 19.89 -1.74
CA ARG A 12 -32.94 20.97 -1.24
C ARG A 12 -33.66 22.31 -1.22
N ALA A 13 -33.69 22.92 -0.04
CA ALA A 13 -34.38 24.20 0.20
C ALA A 13 -33.48 25.45 0.12
N GLN A 14 -32.17 25.30 -0.03
CA GLN A 14 -31.21 26.41 -0.12
C GLN A 14 -30.54 26.49 -1.50
N ALA A 15 -30.36 27.71 -2.01
CA ALA A 15 -29.82 27.99 -3.33
C ALA A 15 -28.47 27.27 -3.64
N PRO A 16 -28.34 26.57 -4.78
CA PRO A 16 -29.42 26.29 -5.73
C PRO A 16 -30.42 25.29 -5.14
N SER A 17 -31.68 25.67 -5.05
CA SER A 17 -32.80 24.88 -4.54
C SER A 17 -33.30 23.94 -5.64
N PHE A 18 -33.57 22.69 -5.28
CA PHE A 18 -33.96 21.67 -6.26
C PHE A 18 -34.72 20.48 -5.67
N PHE A 19 -35.35 19.72 -6.59
CA PHE A 19 -35.77 18.34 -6.37
C PHE A 19 -34.88 17.41 -7.21
N GLU A 20 -34.52 16.25 -6.71
CA GLU A 20 -33.74 15.26 -7.46
C GLU A 20 -34.53 13.98 -7.65
N ILE A 21 -34.43 13.42 -8.86
CA ILE A 21 -35.03 12.15 -9.25
C ILE A 21 -33.91 11.15 -9.56
N TYR A 22 -34.05 9.92 -9.05
CA TYR A 22 -33.15 8.80 -9.29
C TYR A 22 -33.86 7.67 -10.02
N ASN A 23 -33.20 7.08 -11.02
CA ASN A 23 -33.65 5.85 -11.67
C ASN A 23 -32.95 4.62 -11.05
N GLY A 24 -33.59 3.98 -10.06
CA GLY A 24 -33.13 2.72 -9.49
C GLY A 24 -33.49 1.47 -10.31
N GLY A 25 -34.09 1.64 -11.49
CA GLY A 25 -34.46 0.56 -12.39
C GLY A 25 -33.30 0.10 -13.27
N ALA A 26 -33.41 -1.11 -13.83
CA ALA A 26 -32.38 -1.70 -14.70
C ALA A 26 -32.40 -1.17 -16.15
N THR A 27 -33.34 -0.29 -16.50
CA THR A 27 -33.53 0.22 -17.87
C THR A 27 -33.61 1.73 -17.88
N SER A 28 -33.12 2.35 -18.97
CA SER A 28 -33.32 3.78 -19.21
C SER A 28 -34.81 4.09 -19.37
N LEU A 29 -35.24 5.23 -18.82
CA LEU A 29 -36.61 5.71 -18.86
C LEU A 29 -36.66 7.09 -19.52
N ASN A 30 -37.50 7.23 -20.54
CA ASN A 30 -37.84 8.55 -21.06
C ASN A 30 -38.89 9.19 -20.15
N LEU A 31 -38.55 10.33 -19.54
CA LEU A 31 -39.39 11.02 -18.57
C LEU A 31 -40.40 11.98 -19.21
N GLY A 32 -40.55 11.98 -20.54
CA GLY A 32 -41.49 12.85 -21.25
C GLY A 32 -42.92 12.72 -20.72
N GLY A 33 -43.47 13.83 -20.23
CA GLY A 33 -44.83 13.90 -19.69
C GLY A 33 -44.97 13.46 -18.23
N TYR A 34 -43.91 12.95 -17.59
CA TYR A 34 -43.90 12.72 -16.14
C TYR A 34 -44.01 14.06 -15.42
N GLN A 35 -44.48 14.07 -14.18
CA GLN A 35 -44.62 15.33 -13.43
C GLN A 35 -44.04 15.25 -12.04
N VAL A 36 -43.29 16.29 -11.67
CA VAL A 36 -42.99 16.63 -10.28
C VAL A 36 -43.98 17.71 -9.86
N GLN A 37 -44.72 17.45 -8.80
CA GLN A 37 -45.67 18.40 -8.20
C GLN A 37 -45.24 18.69 -6.78
N TRP A 38 -45.35 19.94 -6.36
CA TRP A 38 -45.04 20.33 -4.99
C TRP A 38 -46.18 21.14 -4.37
N SER A 39 -46.35 20.99 -3.07
CA SER A 39 -47.29 21.76 -2.25
C SER A 39 -46.57 22.26 -1.01
N THR A 40 -46.69 23.55 -0.74
CA THR A 40 -46.25 24.16 0.51
C THR A 40 -47.49 24.65 1.24
N ASP A 41 -47.84 23.98 2.34
CA ASP A 41 -49.12 24.14 3.02
C ASP A 41 -49.31 25.61 3.43
N GLY A 42 -50.24 26.31 2.75
CA GLY A 42 -50.55 27.72 2.99
C GLY A 42 -49.76 28.75 2.18
N PHE A 43 -48.78 28.33 1.35
CA PHE A 43 -47.88 29.24 0.63
C PHE A 43 -47.77 29.01 -0.88
N GLY A 44 -48.34 27.93 -1.42
CA GLY A 44 -48.51 27.73 -2.85
C GLY A 44 -48.46 26.27 -3.29
N THR A 45 -48.90 26.01 -4.52
CA THR A 45 -48.71 24.72 -5.19
C THR A 45 -48.12 24.95 -6.56
N GLY A 46 -47.33 23.99 -7.05
CA GLY A 46 -46.76 24.05 -8.38
C GLY A 46 -46.55 22.67 -8.97
N SER A 47 -46.35 22.64 -10.27
CA SER A 47 -46.10 21.42 -11.03
C SER A 47 -45.16 21.73 -12.17
N PHE A 48 -44.30 20.77 -12.48
CA PHE A 48 -43.42 20.79 -13.62
C PHE A 48 -43.60 19.48 -14.37
N GLU A 49 -44.00 19.58 -15.63
CA GLU A 49 -44.03 18.47 -16.57
C GLU A 49 -42.64 18.30 -17.18
N LEU A 50 -42.06 17.11 -17.01
CA LEU A 50 -40.73 16.82 -17.48
C LEU A 50 -40.73 16.75 -19.02
N PRO A 51 -39.76 17.42 -19.68
CA PRO A 51 -39.56 17.25 -21.12
C PRO A 51 -39.12 15.81 -21.42
N SER A 52 -39.08 15.46 -22.70
CA SER A 52 -38.43 14.21 -23.13
C SER A 52 -36.98 14.22 -22.67
N TYR A 53 -36.69 13.41 -21.65
CA TYR A 53 -35.39 13.29 -21.01
C TYR A 53 -35.15 11.82 -20.72
N ASP A 54 -34.13 11.23 -21.33
CA ASP A 54 -33.76 9.84 -21.09
C ASP A 54 -32.89 9.77 -19.84
N LEU A 55 -33.41 9.12 -18.79
CA LEU A 55 -32.69 8.89 -17.54
C LEU A 55 -32.28 7.41 -17.48
N GLY A 56 -30.99 7.16 -17.63
CA GLY A 56 -30.37 5.84 -17.59
C GLY A 56 -30.47 5.13 -16.23
N PRO A 57 -30.21 3.81 -16.19
CA PRO A 57 -30.10 3.07 -14.93
C PRO A 57 -29.04 3.67 -14.02
N GLY A 58 -29.38 3.94 -12.76
CA GLY A 58 -28.44 4.51 -11.79
C GLY A 58 -28.17 6.00 -11.94
N GLU A 59 -28.81 6.68 -12.90
CA GLU A 59 -28.64 8.10 -13.15
C GLU A 59 -29.61 8.96 -12.31
N PHE A 60 -29.25 10.25 -12.20
CA PHE A 60 -30.01 11.26 -11.49
C PHE A 60 -30.29 12.45 -12.40
N VAL A 61 -31.38 13.16 -12.12
CA VAL A 61 -31.64 14.47 -12.72
C VAL A 61 -32.16 15.43 -11.65
N THR A 62 -31.59 16.64 -11.62
CA THR A 62 -32.03 17.70 -10.72
C THR A 62 -32.99 18.65 -11.41
N LEU A 63 -34.03 19.07 -10.70
CA LEU A 63 -34.99 20.07 -11.11
C LEU A 63 -34.73 21.34 -10.29
N VAL A 64 -33.92 22.22 -10.85
CA VAL A 64 -33.41 23.42 -10.18
C VAL A 64 -34.32 24.62 -10.45
N GLU A 65 -34.49 25.46 -9.45
CA GLU A 65 -35.23 26.71 -9.59
C GLU A 65 -34.59 27.71 -10.57
N GLY A 66 -35.44 28.58 -11.11
CA GLY A 66 -35.01 29.73 -11.89
C GLY A 66 -35.24 29.58 -13.40
N THR A 67 -34.94 30.67 -14.11
CA THR A 67 -35.12 30.80 -15.56
C THR A 67 -33.77 30.57 -16.28
N GLY A 68 -33.79 29.90 -17.42
CA GLY A 68 -32.57 29.60 -18.20
C GLY A 68 -32.69 28.32 -19.02
N ALA A 69 -31.63 27.96 -19.74
CA ALA A 69 -31.53 26.67 -20.42
C ALA A 69 -31.35 25.53 -19.40
N SER A 70 -31.97 24.39 -19.70
CA SER A 70 -31.68 23.13 -19.00
C SER A 70 -30.39 22.54 -19.58
N GLU A 71 -29.58 21.93 -18.73
CA GLU A 71 -28.30 21.30 -19.06
C GLU A 71 -28.40 19.78 -18.83
N PRO A 72 -27.52 18.94 -19.39
CA PRO A 72 -27.46 17.53 -19.04
C PRO A 72 -27.38 17.32 -17.52
N GLY A 73 -28.26 16.49 -16.95
CA GLY A 73 -28.36 16.25 -15.50
C GLY A 73 -29.11 17.33 -14.70
N GLN A 74 -29.51 18.44 -15.32
CA GLN A 74 -30.16 19.56 -14.64
C GLN A 74 -31.27 20.21 -15.50
N LEU A 75 -32.53 20.01 -15.10
CA LEU A 75 -33.70 20.65 -15.66
C LEU A 75 -34.05 21.91 -14.87
N ARG A 76 -34.44 22.98 -15.57
CA ARG A 76 -34.89 24.23 -14.92
C ARG A 76 -36.40 24.30 -14.83
N LEU A 77 -36.90 24.55 -13.62
CA LEU A 77 -38.33 24.65 -13.34
C LEU A 77 -39.00 25.85 -14.01
N GLY A 78 -38.25 26.92 -14.32
CA GLY A 78 -38.79 28.17 -14.88
C GLY A 78 -39.60 29.01 -13.87
N THR A 79 -39.79 28.50 -12.65
CA THR A 79 -40.50 29.14 -11.54
C THR A 79 -39.70 28.96 -10.24
N SER A 80 -40.09 29.71 -9.22
CA SER A 80 -39.63 29.53 -7.84
C SER A 80 -40.65 28.73 -7.02
N VAL A 81 -40.15 28.01 -6.03
CA VAL A 81 -40.82 27.23 -5.00
C VAL A 81 -40.71 28.00 -3.68
N ALA A 82 -41.80 28.02 -2.91
CA ALA A 82 -41.84 28.75 -1.65
C ALA A 82 -41.32 27.89 -0.47
N TRP A 83 -40.02 27.89 -0.22
CA TRP A 83 -39.32 27.07 0.80
C TRP A 83 -39.53 27.49 2.28
N ILE A 84 -40.59 28.24 2.57
CA ILE A 84 -40.81 28.90 3.87
C ILE A 84 -41.67 28.09 4.86
N SER A 85 -42.07 26.85 4.52
CA SER A 85 -42.95 26.01 5.37
C SER A 85 -42.80 24.50 5.09
N HIS A 86 -43.76 23.70 5.55
CA HIS A 86 -43.87 22.26 5.31
C HIS A 86 -44.12 21.96 3.83
N LEU A 87 -43.50 20.90 3.32
CA LEU A 87 -43.44 20.61 1.89
C LEU A 87 -43.95 19.20 1.63
N ALA A 88 -44.65 19.02 0.51
CA ALA A 88 -44.94 17.71 -0.05
C ALA A 88 -44.57 17.70 -1.53
N VAL A 89 -43.83 16.68 -1.96
CA VAL A 89 -43.39 16.49 -3.34
C VAL A 89 -43.94 15.17 -3.85
N ARG A 90 -44.55 15.21 -5.03
CA ARG A 90 -45.18 14.07 -5.70
C ARG A 90 -44.49 13.85 -7.04
N LEU A 91 -44.10 12.61 -7.31
CA LEU A 91 -43.64 12.18 -8.61
C LEU A 91 -44.71 11.30 -9.25
N THR A 92 -45.14 11.64 -10.46
CA THR A 92 -46.18 10.91 -11.20
C THR A 92 -45.72 10.60 -12.61
N ASN A 93 -46.22 9.51 -13.18
CA ASN A 93 -46.03 9.22 -14.61
C ASN A 93 -46.93 10.10 -15.49
N ALA A 94 -46.78 10.01 -16.81
CA ALA A 94 -47.58 10.76 -17.78
C ALA A 94 -49.10 10.50 -17.71
N GLY A 95 -49.53 9.39 -17.10
CA GLY A 95 -50.94 9.09 -16.84
C GLY A 95 -51.49 9.67 -15.53
N GLY A 96 -50.67 10.39 -14.76
CA GLY A 96 -51.02 10.94 -13.46
C GLY A 96 -51.03 9.93 -12.31
N TYR A 97 -50.50 8.71 -12.53
CA TYR A 97 -50.35 7.71 -11.48
C TYR A 97 -49.09 8.00 -10.67
N GLY A 98 -49.20 7.98 -9.34
CA GLY A 98 -48.11 8.22 -8.41
C GLY A 98 -47.02 7.15 -8.49
N LEU A 99 -45.77 7.60 -8.54
CA LEU A 99 -44.57 6.77 -8.54
C LEU A 99 -43.81 6.88 -7.21
N ASP A 100 -43.69 8.09 -6.69
CA ASP A 100 -43.05 8.33 -5.40
C ASP A 100 -43.62 9.59 -4.74
N PHE A 101 -43.44 9.69 -3.43
CA PHE A 101 -43.95 10.77 -2.61
C PHE A 101 -43.09 10.99 -1.38
N VAL A 102 -42.81 12.26 -1.07
CA VAL A 102 -42.25 12.66 0.23
C VAL A 102 -43.05 13.84 0.78
N ARG A 103 -43.32 13.82 2.08
CA ARG A 103 -43.87 14.97 2.80
C ARG A 103 -43.09 15.24 4.07
N THR A 104 -42.92 16.51 4.39
CA THR A 104 -42.01 17.00 5.42
C THR A 104 -42.74 17.82 6.48
N GLY A 105 -42.10 17.97 7.64
CA GLY A 105 -42.59 18.84 8.71
C GLY A 105 -44.00 18.44 9.19
N SER A 106 -44.97 19.36 9.20
CA SER A 106 -46.35 19.06 9.56
C SER A 106 -47.31 19.05 8.36
N SER A 107 -46.80 18.91 7.13
CA SER A 107 -47.64 18.90 5.93
C SER A 107 -48.74 17.84 6.04
N SER A 108 -49.96 18.25 5.70
CA SER A 108 -51.18 17.43 5.72
C SER A 108 -51.52 16.84 4.35
N VAL A 109 -50.70 17.10 3.34
CA VAL A 109 -50.91 16.67 1.96
C VAL A 109 -50.93 15.15 1.88
N THR A 110 -51.95 14.63 1.21
CA THR A 110 -52.11 13.20 0.97
C THR A 110 -51.24 12.75 -0.22
N PRO A 111 -50.72 11.51 -0.21
CA PRO A 111 -50.03 10.94 -1.36
C PRO A 111 -50.96 10.86 -2.59
N PRO A 112 -50.44 10.99 -3.82
CA PRO A 112 -51.22 10.78 -5.04
C PRO A 112 -51.70 9.33 -5.19
N THR A 113 -52.75 9.11 -5.98
CA THR A 113 -53.22 7.77 -6.33
C THR A 113 -52.07 6.96 -6.94
N GLY A 114 -51.69 5.86 -6.29
CA GLY A 114 -50.61 4.99 -6.73
C GLY A 114 -49.43 4.92 -5.76
N THR A 115 -49.33 5.86 -4.82
CA THR A 115 -48.38 5.79 -3.70
C THR A 115 -49.13 5.73 -2.37
N THR A 116 -48.40 5.38 -1.31
CA THR A 116 -48.88 5.44 0.07
C THR A 116 -47.86 6.20 0.89
N TRP A 117 -48.21 6.64 2.11
CA TRP A 117 -47.24 7.16 3.08
C TRP A 117 -47.61 6.63 4.45
N SER A 118 -46.63 6.08 5.15
CA SER A 118 -46.82 5.50 6.48
C SER A 118 -46.02 6.27 7.54
N GLY A 119 -46.54 6.28 8.76
CA GLY A 119 -45.86 6.92 9.89
C GLY A 119 -45.83 8.44 9.85
N SER A 120 -44.83 9.01 10.54
CA SER A 120 -44.62 10.45 10.64
C SER A 120 -44.13 11.06 9.32
N ASN A 121 -44.15 12.39 9.24
CA ASN A 121 -43.56 13.11 8.12
C ASN A 121 -42.03 13.12 8.25
N ALA A 122 -41.33 13.22 7.12
CA ALA A 122 -39.90 13.39 7.10
C ALA A 122 -39.50 14.76 7.71
N PRO A 123 -38.25 14.92 8.18
CA PRO A 123 -37.77 16.23 8.62
C PRO A 123 -37.90 17.29 7.52
N ASN A 124 -38.10 18.56 7.89
CA ASN A 124 -38.22 19.65 6.91
C ASN A 124 -36.83 20.22 6.57
N PRO A 125 -36.38 20.20 5.30
CA PRO A 125 -35.16 20.89 4.90
C PRO A 125 -35.36 22.41 5.07
N SER A 126 -34.34 23.08 5.58
CA SER A 126 -34.41 24.51 5.93
C SER A 126 -33.48 25.33 5.03
N ALA A 127 -34.06 26.37 4.43
CA ALA A 127 -33.33 27.33 3.60
C ALA A 127 -32.30 28.17 4.39
N TRP A 128 -32.37 28.17 5.72
CA TRP A 128 -31.54 28.99 6.61
C TRP A 128 -30.31 28.26 7.16
N THR A 129 -30.30 26.93 7.11
CA THR A 129 -29.30 26.08 7.79
C THR A 129 -28.52 25.19 6.82
N ASN A 130 -28.60 25.45 5.50
CA ASN A 130 -27.95 24.68 4.43
C ASN A 130 -28.27 23.20 4.44
N GLN A 131 -29.52 22.87 4.76
CA GLN A 131 -29.94 21.50 4.90
C GLN A 131 -30.69 20.97 3.68
N SER A 132 -30.36 19.74 3.31
CA SER A 132 -31.09 18.96 2.31
C SER A 132 -31.64 17.69 2.93
N LEU A 133 -32.80 17.28 2.42
CA LEU A 133 -33.44 16.04 2.81
C LEU A 133 -33.08 14.98 1.76
N VAL A 134 -32.30 13.98 2.16
CA VAL A 134 -31.73 12.97 1.26
C VAL A 134 -32.31 11.60 1.58
N ARG A 135 -32.65 10.84 0.53
CA ARG A 135 -33.14 9.47 0.63
C ARG A 135 -31.98 8.48 0.61
N ASN A 136 -32.03 7.45 1.44
CA ASN A 136 -31.10 6.32 1.32
C ASN A 136 -31.52 5.37 0.19
N ILE A 137 -31.05 5.64 -1.03
CA ILE A 137 -31.40 4.89 -2.24
C ILE A 137 -30.89 3.43 -2.26
N THR A 138 -29.98 3.05 -1.36
CA THR A 138 -29.50 1.66 -1.23
C THR A 138 -30.45 0.76 -0.45
N LYS A 139 -31.43 1.36 0.24
CA LYS A 139 -32.47 0.65 0.99
C LYS A 139 -33.76 0.61 0.20
N SER A 140 -34.59 -0.39 0.49
CA SER A 140 -35.93 -0.45 -0.10
C SER A 140 -36.76 0.72 0.40
N ASP A 141 -37.42 1.42 -0.52
CA ASP A 141 -38.33 2.53 -0.21
C ASP A 141 -39.52 2.04 0.61
N THR A 142 -39.58 2.45 1.88
CA THR A 142 -40.65 2.09 2.80
C THR A 142 -41.83 3.06 2.76
N ASN A 143 -41.76 4.09 1.91
CA ASN A 143 -42.73 5.19 1.84
C ASN A 143 -42.99 5.81 3.22
N SER A 144 -41.92 6.09 3.96
CA SER A 144 -41.99 6.61 5.33
C SER A 144 -40.86 7.61 5.62
N ALA A 145 -40.86 8.20 6.82
CA ALA A 145 -39.83 9.16 7.22
C ALA A 145 -38.44 8.51 7.36
N GLU A 146 -38.42 7.20 7.61
CA GLU A 146 -37.23 6.39 7.85
C GLU A 146 -36.32 6.28 6.62
N ASP A 147 -36.87 6.52 5.42
CA ASP A 147 -36.12 6.53 4.17
C ASP A 147 -35.25 7.79 4.02
N TRP A 148 -35.49 8.83 4.84
CA TRP A 148 -34.97 10.18 4.63
C TRP A 148 -34.16 10.71 5.82
N SER A 149 -33.09 11.45 5.54
CA SER A 149 -32.25 12.12 6.54
C SER A 149 -31.92 13.56 6.17
N LEU A 150 -31.78 14.44 7.17
CA LEU A 150 -31.25 15.78 6.95
C LEU A 150 -29.72 15.77 6.98
N VAL A 151 -29.13 16.38 5.97
CA VAL A 151 -27.68 16.60 5.86
C VAL A 151 -27.39 18.10 5.78
N SER A 152 -26.30 18.56 6.40
CA SER A 152 -25.92 19.99 6.53
C SER A 152 -25.18 20.56 5.33
N GLU A 153 -24.86 19.72 4.36
CA GLU A 153 -24.46 20.09 3.01
C GLU A 153 -25.02 19.02 2.08
N SER A 154 -25.58 19.45 0.97
CA SER A 154 -25.70 18.59 -0.19
C SER A 154 -25.08 19.24 -1.40
N SER A 155 -24.78 18.43 -2.39
CA SER A 155 -24.67 18.79 -3.80
C SER A 155 -25.42 17.73 -4.58
N PRO A 156 -26.00 18.08 -5.74
CA PRO A 156 -26.61 17.13 -6.67
C PRO A 156 -25.78 15.86 -6.84
N GLY A 157 -26.41 14.70 -6.71
CA GLY A 157 -25.77 13.40 -6.78
C GLY A 157 -24.91 13.12 -5.55
N SER A 158 -25.48 12.47 -4.54
CA SER A 158 -24.70 11.95 -3.42
C SER A 158 -24.25 10.49 -3.65
N PHE A 159 -22.96 10.17 -3.71
CA PHE A 159 -21.88 10.79 -4.49
C PHE A 159 -20.78 9.74 -4.63
N CYS A 160 -20.30 9.53 -5.86
CA CYS A 160 -18.90 9.26 -6.11
C CYS A 160 -18.31 10.63 -6.50
N PRO A 161 -17.46 11.27 -5.66
CA PRO A 161 -17.33 12.73 -5.69
C PRO A 161 -16.77 13.44 -6.91
N ARG A 162 -16.20 12.64 -7.80
CA ARG A 162 -15.75 13.07 -9.11
C ARG A 162 -15.97 11.91 -10.08
N ALA A 163 -17.01 11.10 -9.86
CA ALA A 163 -17.03 9.76 -10.41
C ALA A 163 -18.43 9.17 -10.62
N SER A 164 -18.54 8.18 -11.49
CA SER A 164 -19.74 7.36 -11.66
C SER A 164 -19.64 6.08 -10.85
N GLN A 165 -20.79 5.59 -10.42
CA GLN A 165 -20.90 4.35 -9.66
C GLN A 165 -20.89 3.14 -10.61
N CYS A 166 -19.75 2.44 -10.67
CA CYS A 166 -19.54 1.31 -11.56
C CYS A 166 -19.41 0.02 -10.74
N GLY A 167 -20.43 -0.85 -10.82
CA GLY A 167 -20.39 -2.16 -10.15
C GLY A 167 -20.34 -2.12 -8.62
N GLY A 168 -20.74 -1.00 -8.00
CA GLY A 168 -20.67 -0.79 -6.55
C GLY A 168 -19.45 0.00 -6.08
N GLU A 169 -18.54 0.37 -6.98
CA GLU A 169 -17.37 1.22 -6.70
C GLU A 169 -17.48 2.58 -7.38
N CYS A 170 -16.74 3.56 -6.87
CA CYS A 170 -16.71 4.92 -7.40
C CYS A 170 -15.55 5.11 -8.38
N LEU A 171 -15.86 5.22 -9.67
CA LEU A 171 -14.88 5.37 -10.76
C LEU A 171 -15.10 6.68 -11.53
N ASP A 172 -14.08 7.52 -11.62
CA ASP A 172 -14.15 8.81 -12.32
C ASP A 172 -14.29 8.64 -13.82
N VAL A 173 -15.51 8.49 -14.35
CA VAL A 173 -15.70 8.19 -15.78
C VAL A 173 -15.24 9.31 -16.70
N THR A 174 -14.85 10.46 -16.16
CA THR A 174 -14.23 11.51 -16.96
C THR A 174 -12.76 11.24 -17.25
N ASN A 175 -12.10 10.37 -16.46
CA ASN A 175 -10.68 10.01 -16.61
C ASN A 175 -10.33 8.52 -16.34
N ALA A 176 -11.30 7.67 -16.03
CA ALA A 176 -11.08 6.26 -15.76
C ALA A 176 -10.84 5.47 -17.04
N GLN A 177 -9.62 4.95 -17.21
CA GLN A 177 -9.19 4.23 -18.41
C GLN A 177 -10.07 3.03 -18.78
N HIS A 178 -10.62 2.34 -17.77
CA HIS A 178 -11.46 1.15 -17.93
C HIS A 178 -12.96 1.44 -17.78
N SER A 179 -13.35 2.71 -17.69
CA SER A 179 -14.74 3.16 -17.54
C SER A 179 -14.92 4.59 -18.04
N CYS A 180 -14.50 4.88 -19.27
CA CYS A 180 -14.48 6.21 -19.85
C CYS A 180 -15.82 6.61 -20.48
N GLY A 181 -16.42 7.71 -20.01
CA GLY A 181 -17.73 8.19 -20.43
C GLY A 181 -18.90 7.35 -19.91
N ALA A 182 -18.67 6.05 -19.67
CA ALA A 182 -19.61 5.14 -19.06
C ALA A 182 -18.88 3.98 -18.35
N CYS A 183 -19.53 3.38 -17.36
CA CYS A 183 -19.01 2.22 -16.65
C CYS A 183 -18.69 1.03 -17.58
N GLY A 184 -17.51 0.45 -17.43
CA GLY A 184 -17.04 -0.69 -18.22
C GLY A 184 -16.58 -0.34 -19.66
N PHE A 185 -16.65 0.92 -20.06
CA PHE A 185 -16.16 1.36 -21.37
C PHE A 185 -14.66 1.63 -21.32
N THR A 186 -13.84 0.76 -21.91
CA THR A 186 -12.37 0.86 -21.83
C THR A 186 -11.79 1.55 -23.06
N CYS A 187 -10.92 2.55 -22.88
CA CYS A 187 -10.19 3.17 -23.98
C CYS A 187 -9.13 2.22 -24.56
N SER A 188 -8.80 2.37 -25.85
CA SER A 188 -7.70 1.60 -26.46
C SER A 188 -6.38 1.90 -25.77
N SER A 189 -5.38 1.01 -25.89
CA SER A 189 -4.09 1.17 -25.20
C SER A 189 -3.47 2.55 -25.44
N SER A 190 -3.63 3.13 -26.64
CA SER A 190 -3.09 4.45 -27.06
C SER A 190 -3.96 5.68 -26.72
N GLN A 191 -5.01 5.53 -25.91
CA GLN A 191 -5.95 6.62 -25.57
C GLN A 191 -6.07 6.77 -24.06
N VAL A 192 -6.35 7.98 -23.58
CA VAL A 192 -6.77 8.22 -22.19
C VAL A 192 -8.19 8.73 -22.16
N CYS A 193 -8.86 8.48 -21.05
CA CYS A 193 -10.16 9.07 -20.83
C CYS A 193 -10.03 10.55 -20.48
N LEU A 194 -10.74 11.40 -21.21
CA LEU A 194 -10.75 12.85 -21.05
C LEU A 194 -12.18 13.36 -21.17
N ASP A 195 -12.69 13.97 -20.10
CA ASP A 195 -14.07 14.47 -19.99
C ASP A 195 -15.12 13.45 -20.47
N GLY A 196 -14.87 12.16 -20.22
CA GLY A 196 -15.78 11.08 -20.59
C GLY A 196 -15.67 10.64 -22.04
N SER A 197 -14.61 11.02 -22.74
CA SER A 197 -14.33 10.59 -24.11
C SER A 197 -12.91 10.05 -24.22
N CYS A 198 -12.75 8.92 -24.92
CA CYS A 198 -11.42 8.39 -25.22
C CYS A 198 -10.71 9.31 -26.22
N SER A 199 -9.82 10.13 -25.69
CA SER A 199 -8.97 11.05 -26.44
C SER A 199 -7.58 10.44 -26.56
N GLN A 200 -6.74 10.89 -27.50
CA GLN A 200 -5.34 10.46 -27.46
C GLN A 200 -4.72 10.88 -26.11
N GLY A 201 -4.08 9.92 -25.45
CA GLY A 201 -3.36 10.15 -24.20
C GLY A 201 -2.27 11.21 -24.36
N TYR A 202 -1.82 11.77 -23.23
CA TYR A 202 -0.58 12.53 -23.17
C TYR A 202 0.45 11.83 -24.04
N THR A 203 0.98 12.52 -25.04
CA THR A 203 1.85 11.93 -26.04
C THR A 203 3.29 11.78 -25.52
N GLY A 204 3.51 11.78 -24.20
CA GLY A 204 4.83 11.80 -23.60
C GLY A 204 4.86 11.92 -22.07
N LEU A 205 6.03 12.30 -21.58
CA LEU A 205 6.38 12.40 -20.15
C LEU A 205 5.93 13.74 -19.54
N TRP A 206 5.79 13.77 -18.21
CA TRP A 206 5.43 14.96 -17.44
C TRP A 206 6.05 14.94 -16.05
N ILE A 207 6.16 16.12 -15.43
CA ILE A 207 6.78 16.39 -14.13
C ILE A 207 5.76 16.08 -13.02
N SER A 208 6.07 15.15 -12.12
CA SER A 208 5.13 14.66 -11.11
C SER A 208 5.43 15.12 -9.68
N GLU A 209 6.68 15.46 -9.36
CA GLU A 209 7.06 15.89 -8.01
C GLU A 209 8.24 16.87 -8.02
N TYR A 210 8.24 17.80 -7.06
CA TYR A 210 9.34 18.72 -6.78
C TYR A 210 9.70 18.74 -5.29
N ARG A 211 11.00 18.58 -4.98
CA ARG A 211 11.54 18.50 -3.60
C ARG A 211 12.67 19.49 -3.35
N ARG A 212 12.74 19.99 -2.11
CA ARG A 212 13.76 20.97 -1.66
C ARG A 212 14.60 20.56 -0.46
N SER A 213 14.25 19.50 0.28
CA SER A 213 14.96 19.07 1.49
C SER A 213 15.48 17.63 1.41
N GLN A 214 16.61 17.35 2.10
CA GLN A 214 17.41 16.10 2.21
C GLN A 214 17.87 15.42 0.91
N ARG A 215 17.09 15.48 -0.18
CA ARG A 215 17.37 15.07 -1.56
C ARG A 215 16.54 15.93 -2.52
N ALA A 216 16.97 17.17 -2.76
CA ALA A 216 16.28 18.09 -3.66
C ALA A 216 16.31 17.54 -5.10
N GLY A 217 15.22 17.68 -5.83
CA GLY A 217 15.10 17.04 -7.14
C GLY A 217 13.70 17.15 -7.75
N VAL A 218 13.56 16.55 -8.94
CA VAL A 218 12.32 16.48 -9.71
C VAL A 218 12.02 15.03 -10.06
N GLU A 219 10.76 14.63 -9.95
CA GLU A 219 10.25 13.35 -10.47
C GLU A 219 9.57 13.55 -11.82
N ILE A 220 9.76 12.60 -12.73
CA ILE A 220 9.12 12.51 -14.03
C ILE A 220 8.33 11.21 -14.08
N HIS A 221 7.10 11.27 -14.58
CA HIS A 221 6.22 10.12 -14.74
C HIS A 221 6.03 9.80 -16.23
N ASN A 222 5.98 8.51 -16.57
CA ASN A 222 5.49 8.03 -17.86
C ASN A 222 4.03 7.55 -17.73
N PRO A 223 3.03 8.39 -18.04
CA PRO A 223 1.63 7.99 -17.98
C PRO A 223 1.19 7.18 -19.22
N THR A 224 2.08 6.99 -20.21
CA THR A 224 1.74 6.37 -21.48
C THR A 224 1.76 4.84 -21.38
N PRO A 225 1.02 4.12 -22.24
CA PRO A 225 1.06 2.65 -22.32
C PRO A 225 2.39 2.11 -22.90
N GLU A 226 3.28 2.97 -23.37
CA GLU A 226 4.49 2.61 -24.09
C GLU A 226 5.74 2.93 -23.27
N THR A 227 6.76 2.09 -23.41
CA THR A 227 8.09 2.37 -22.85
C THR A 227 8.71 3.55 -23.61
N ILE A 228 9.09 4.61 -22.90
CA ILE A 228 9.70 5.80 -23.51
C ILE A 228 11.21 5.74 -23.33
N THR A 229 11.96 5.89 -24.42
CA THR A 229 13.43 5.98 -24.39
C THR A 229 13.86 7.45 -24.32
N LEU A 230 14.63 7.84 -23.31
CA LEU A 230 14.98 9.24 -23.03
C LEU A 230 16.16 9.78 -23.83
N THR A 231 16.67 9.04 -24.81
CA THR A 231 17.83 9.50 -25.60
C THR A 231 17.52 10.84 -26.26
N GLY A 232 18.24 11.90 -25.87
CA GLY A 232 18.06 13.24 -26.42
C GLY A 232 16.99 14.09 -25.72
N TYR A 233 16.22 13.53 -24.79
CA TYR A 233 15.31 14.29 -23.95
C TYR A 233 16.09 15.26 -23.06
N ARG A 234 15.44 16.34 -22.63
CA ARG A 234 16.08 17.38 -21.80
C ARG A 234 15.15 17.88 -20.70
N LEU A 235 15.71 18.15 -19.52
CA LEU A 235 15.05 18.85 -18.42
C LEU A 235 15.80 20.16 -18.12
N ASP A 236 15.08 21.28 -18.14
CA ASP A 236 15.58 22.60 -17.80
C ASP A 236 14.97 23.08 -16.48
N VAL A 237 15.81 23.50 -15.52
CA VAL A 237 15.40 24.19 -14.30
C VAL A 237 15.77 25.65 -14.43
N LEU A 238 14.76 26.51 -14.54
CA LEU A 238 14.86 27.93 -14.79
C LEU A 238 14.72 28.70 -13.47
N GLY A 239 15.78 29.39 -13.06
CA GLY A 239 15.80 30.14 -11.82
C GLY A 239 17.07 31.00 -11.72
N PRO A 240 17.40 31.51 -10.52
CA PRO A 240 18.61 32.31 -10.30
C PRO A 240 19.88 31.59 -10.75
N THR A 241 19.90 30.26 -10.64
CA THR A 241 20.88 29.37 -11.28
C THR A 241 20.12 28.45 -12.22
N THR A 242 20.40 28.53 -13.51
CA THR A 242 19.75 27.67 -14.51
C THR A 242 20.52 26.37 -14.65
N LEU A 243 19.80 25.25 -14.72
CA LEU A 243 20.34 23.92 -15.03
C LEU A 243 19.66 23.41 -16.29
N SER A 244 20.44 22.87 -17.23
CA SER A 244 19.94 22.10 -18.37
C SER A 244 20.57 20.72 -18.33
N TYR A 245 19.75 19.69 -18.22
CA TYR A 245 20.19 18.30 -18.15
C TYR A 245 19.65 17.52 -19.35
N VAL A 246 20.55 16.90 -20.11
CA VAL A 246 20.21 16.00 -21.20
C VAL A 246 20.27 14.57 -20.67
N PHE A 247 19.18 13.82 -20.81
CA PHE A 247 19.10 12.47 -20.28
C PHE A 247 20.06 11.51 -21.00
N PRO A 248 20.68 10.56 -20.29
CA PRO A 248 21.37 9.45 -20.93
C PRO A 248 20.36 8.54 -21.65
N THR A 249 20.87 7.64 -22.49
CA THR A 249 20.04 6.58 -23.06
C THR A 249 19.55 5.66 -21.94
N MET A 250 18.27 5.80 -21.60
CA MET A 250 17.56 4.97 -20.63
C MET A 250 16.08 4.91 -21.00
N THR A 251 15.34 4.03 -20.34
CA THR A 251 13.90 3.86 -20.57
C THR A 251 13.11 4.17 -19.31
N ILE A 252 11.90 4.70 -19.49
CA ILE A 252 10.87 4.74 -18.46
C ILE A 252 9.73 3.85 -18.93
N GLU A 253 9.44 2.80 -18.18
CA GLU A 253 8.33 1.86 -18.49
C GLU A 253 6.95 2.53 -18.33
N PRO A 254 5.89 1.96 -18.92
CA PRO A 254 4.52 2.43 -18.72
C PRO A 254 4.16 2.54 -17.23
N GLY A 255 3.66 3.70 -16.81
CA GLY A 255 3.29 4.00 -15.41
C GLY A 255 4.48 4.16 -14.45
N ALA A 256 5.72 4.13 -14.95
CA ALA A 256 6.91 4.24 -14.12
C ALA A 256 7.38 5.69 -13.93
N PHE A 257 8.20 5.89 -12.90
CA PHE A 257 8.71 7.19 -12.48
C PHE A 257 10.23 7.20 -12.50
N LEU A 258 10.80 8.37 -12.81
CA LEU A 258 12.23 8.66 -12.79
C LEU A 258 12.50 9.89 -11.94
N PHE A 259 13.35 9.75 -10.92
CA PHE A 259 13.82 10.88 -10.10
C PHE A 259 15.15 11.42 -10.60
N LEU A 260 15.23 12.75 -10.68
CA LEU A 260 16.44 13.51 -10.90
C LEU A 260 16.83 14.25 -9.62
N TYR A 261 17.86 13.77 -8.92
CA TYR A 261 18.34 14.35 -7.66
C TYR A 261 19.49 15.32 -7.86
N LEU A 262 19.56 16.37 -7.05
CA LEU A 262 20.76 17.17 -6.88
C LEU A 262 21.84 16.44 -6.08
N GLY A 263 23.08 16.63 -6.51
CA GLY A 263 24.27 16.25 -5.78
C GLY A 263 24.93 15.03 -6.39
N THR A 264 25.56 14.23 -5.53
CA THR A 264 26.27 13.01 -5.91
C THR A 264 25.58 11.82 -5.28
N GLY A 265 25.34 10.77 -6.07
CA GLY A 265 24.77 9.51 -5.61
C GLY A 265 25.04 8.41 -6.63
N VAL A 266 24.44 7.24 -6.40
CA VAL A 266 24.52 6.10 -7.31
C VAL A 266 23.32 6.18 -8.23
N GLU A 267 23.56 6.29 -9.54
CA GLU A 267 22.50 6.26 -10.55
C GLU A 267 21.97 4.82 -10.70
N ASP A 268 20.66 4.68 -10.82
CA ASP A 268 19.94 3.43 -11.09
C ASP A 268 18.85 3.65 -12.16
N ASN A 269 18.04 2.63 -12.45
CA ASN A 269 16.99 2.72 -13.48
C ASN A 269 15.89 3.75 -13.18
N ASN A 270 15.79 4.20 -11.92
CA ASN A 270 14.73 5.08 -11.42
C ASN A 270 15.27 6.36 -10.77
N SER A 271 16.59 6.53 -10.69
CA SER A 271 17.26 7.65 -10.02
C SER A 271 18.51 8.10 -10.78
N LEU A 272 18.56 9.38 -11.12
CA LEU A 272 19.74 10.03 -11.70
C LEU A 272 20.22 11.15 -10.79
N PHE A 273 21.50 11.52 -10.91
CA PHE A 273 22.12 12.58 -10.10
C PHE A 273 22.71 13.68 -10.98
N VAL A 274 22.34 14.92 -10.67
CA VAL A 274 22.80 16.14 -11.35
C VAL A 274 23.63 17.00 -10.40
N GLY A 275 24.80 17.47 -10.88
CA GLY A 275 25.88 18.11 -10.10
C GLY A 275 25.52 19.31 -9.20
N PRO A 276 26.50 19.93 -8.50
CA PRO A 276 26.24 20.85 -7.38
C PRO A 276 25.75 22.23 -7.86
N SER A 277 24.96 23.05 -7.15
CA SER A 277 24.22 22.93 -5.88
C SER A 277 23.34 24.17 -5.63
N ALA A 278 22.55 24.62 -6.62
CA ALA A 278 21.63 25.77 -6.43
C ALA A 278 20.41 25.80 -7.37
N ALA A 279 20.27 24.86 -8.30
CA ALA A 279 19.25 24.94 -9.34
C ALA A 279 17.82 24.76 -8.80
N PHE A 280 17.63 23.91 -7.78
CA PHE A 280 16.31 23.59 -7.22
C PHE A 280 16.03 24.45 -5.97
N GLY A 281 15.80 25.74 -6.22
CA GLY A 281 15.56 26.79 -5.23
C GLY A 281 14.08 27.00 -4.85
N ALA A 282 13.79 28.06 -4.10
CA ALA A 282 12.42 28.37 -3.69
C ALA A 282 11.54 28.84 -4.86
N ASP A 283 12.16 29.55 -5.79
CA ASP A 283 11.50 30.28 -6.87
C ASP A 283 12.11 29.82 -8.20
N VAL A 284 11.59 28.72 -8.75
CA VAL A 284 12.09 28.09 -9.98
C VAL A 284 10.95 27.68 -10.89
N ALA A 285 11.22 27.54 -12.18
CA ALA A 285 10.36 26.81 -13.11
C ALA A 285 11.09 25.58 -13.64
N VAL A 286 10.36 24.53 -14.00
CA VAL A 286 10.93 23.30 -14.56
C VAL A 286 10.25 23.04 -15.90
N ALA A 287 11.03 22.75 -16.93
CA ALA A 287 10.56 22.47 -18.29
C ALA A 287 11.13 21.13 -18.77
N LEU A 288 10.28 20.27 -19.31
CA LEU A 288 10.65 18.97 -19.88
C LEU A 288 10.47 19.00 -21.40
N TYR A 289 11.41 18.43 -22.14
CA TYR A 289 11.41 18.39 -23.60
C TYR A 289 11.68 16.98 -24.11
N ASP A 290 11.09 16.64 -25.25
CA ASP A 290 11.43 15.44 -26.01
C ASP A 290 12.77 15.57 -26.76
N ASP A 291 13.11 14.52 -27.51
CA ASP A 291 14.31 14.43 -28.35
C ASP A 291 14.30 15.39 -29.55
N ALA A 292 13.13 15.88 -29.96
CA ALA A 292 12.95 16.91 -30.96
C ALA A 292 12.99 18.34 -30.37
N ALA A 293 13.26 18.48 -29.06
CA ALA A 293 13.23 19.73 -28.31
C ALA A 293 11.85 20.42 -28.28
N ILE A 294 10.78 19.65 -28.46
CA ILE A 294 9.40 20.10 -28.27
C ILE A 294 9.10 20.04 -26.76
N PRO A 295 8.53 21.10 -26.16
CA PRO A 295 8.19 21.06 -24.74
C PRO A 295 7.05 20.07 -24.49
N LEU A 296 7.25 19.19 -23.52
CA LEU A 296 6.29 18.19 -23.06
C LEU A 296 5.51 18.67 -21.82
N ASP A 297 6.18 19.35 -20.89
CA ASP A 297 5.58 19.84 -19.65
C ASP A 297 6.35 21.07 -19.12
N PHE A 298 5.66 21.95 -18.40
CA PHE A 298 6.21 23.14 -17.77
C PHE A 298 5.51 23.49 -16.45
N VAL A 299 6.28 23.75 -15.38
CA VAL A 299 5.75 24.04 -14.04
C VAL A 299 6.46 25.21 -13.39
N ARG A 300 5.73 26.09 -12.69
CA ARG A 300 6.32 27.18 -11.87
C ARG A 300 6.10 26.98 -10.38
N PHE A 301 7.17 27.16 -9.59
CA PHE A 301 7.16 27.11 -8.13
C PHE A 301 7.51 28.48 -7.51
N GLY A 302 6.91 28.75 -6.36
CA GLY A 302 7.17 29.96 -5.56
C GLY A 302 6.86 31.24 -6.32
N ASN A 303 7.82 32.17 -6.36
CA ASN A 303 7.70 33.45 -7.04
C ASN A 303 8.40 33.47 -8.41
N SER A 304 8.61 32.31 -9.04
CA SER A 304 9.25 32.24 -10.36
C SER A 304 8.51 33.08 -11.41
N THR A 305 9.28 33.85 -12.19
CA THR A 305 8.79 34.69 -13.30
C THR A 305 9.20 34.15 -14.67
N ALA A 306 9.84 32.97 -14.73
CA ALA A 306 10.35 32.39 -15.96
C ALA A 306 9.22 32.11 -16.97
N ALA A 307 9.32 32.62 -18.20
CA ALA A 307 8.33 32.40 -19.25
C ALA A 307 8.26 30.91 -19.67
N PRO A 308 7.06 30.35 -19.95
CA PRO A 308 6.97 29.02 -20.55
C PRO A 308 7.67 29.01 -21.92
N PRO A 309 8.32 27.91 -22.31
CA PRO A 309 8.95 27.77 -23.62
C PRO A 309 7.93 27.81 -24.75
N SER A 310 8.40 28.12 -25.97
CA SER A 310 7.54 28.20 -27.16
C SER A 310 6.87 26.84 -27.42
N GLY A 311 5.55 26.78 -27.27
CA GLY A 311 4.75 25.56 -27.41
C GLY A 311 4.17 25.03 -26.10
N ALA A 312 4.60 25.55 -24.95
CA ALA A 312 4.01 25.26 -23.64
C ALA A 312 3.19 26.46 -23.13
N SER A 313 2.26 26.19 -22.20
CA SER A 313 1.46 27.20 -21.51
C SER A 313 1.62 27.08 -20.00
N TRP A 314 1.28 28.14 -19.26
CA TRP A 314 1.11 28.11 -17.80
C TRP A 314 0.05 29.12 -17.39
N PHE A 315 -0.98 28.68 -16.67
CA PHE A 315 -2.14 29.47 -16.32
C PHE A 315 -2.23 29.71 -14.81
N GLY A 316 -2.50 30.95 -14.44
CA GLY A 316 -2.80 31.32 -13.05
C GLY A 316 -1.58 31.41 -12.13
N ALA A 317 -1.78 31.09 -10.86
CA ALA A 317 -0.77 31.22 -9.81
C ALA A 317 0.33 30.15 -9.93
N ASN A 318 1.47 30.42 -9.30
CA ASN A 318 2.56 29.44 -9.17
C ASN A 318 2.25 28.43 -8.06
N VAL A 319 2.82 27.23 -8.16
CA VAL A 319 2.76 26.19 -7.14
C VAL A 319 3.47 26.69 -5.87
N PRO A 320 2.86 26.60 -4.67
CA PRO A 320 3.52 26.97 -3.43
C PRO A 320 4.82 26.18 -3.22
N THR A 321 5.85 26.86 -2.75
CA THR A 321 7.16 26.24 -2.53
C THR A 321 7.14 25.28 -1.33
N PRO A 322 7.64 24.04 -1.46
CA PRO A 322 7.84 23.15 -0.33
C PRO A 322 8.84 23.73 0.71
N ASP A 323 8.59 23.53 2.01
CA ASP A 323 9.48 23.98 3.08
C ASP A 323 10.86 23.29 3.01
N ASN A 324 11.91 24.02 3.34
CA ASN A 324 13.29 23.54 3.43
C ASN A 324 13.58 22.79 4.73
N GLY A 325 12.79 22.99 5.79
CA GLY A 325 13.06 22.46 7.13
C GLY A 325 12.41 21.11 7.46
N PHE A 326 11.44 20.67 6.65
CA PHE A 326 10.66 19.45 6.85
C PHE A 326 10.61 18.63 5.55
N ASN A 327 10.37 17.32 5.63
CA ASN A 327 10.20 16.43 4.47
C ASN A 327 8.93 16.80 3.67
N GLN A 328 8.89 17.98 3.04
CA GLN A 328 7.80 18.44 2.20
C GLN A 328 8.16 18.34 0.72
N SER A 329 7.14 18.07 -0.06
CA SER A 329 7.21 17.96 -1.52
C SER A 329 5.97 18.57 -2.14
N ALA A 330 6.12 19.19 -3.31
CA ALA A 330 5.00 19.56 -4.15
C ALA A 330 4.77 18.42 -5.13
N LYS A 331 3.58 17.84 -5.14
CA LYS A 331 3.22 16.71 -5.99
C LYS A 331 2.05 17.02 -6.88
N ARG A 332 2.10 16.50 -8.08
CA ARG A 332 1.00 16.55 -9.02
C ARG A 332 -0.06 15.51 -8.65
N LYS A 333 -1.34 15.86 -8.78
CA LYS A 333 -2.49 14.96 -8.63
C LYS A 333 -2.58 14.08 -9.87
N LEU A 334 -2.00 12.88 -9.80
CA LEU A 334 -1.90 11.97 -10.95
C LEU A 334 -3.27 11.48 -11.48
N ASP A 335 -4.33 11.63 -10.69
CA ASP A 335 -5.72 11.32 -11.05
C ASP A 335 -6.47 12.51 -11.68
N LYS A 336 -5.77 13.60 -12.03
CA LYS A 336 -6.37 14.82 -12.59
C LYS A 336 -5.63 15.25 -13.86
N PHE A 337 -6.36 15.84 -14.79
CA PHE A 337 -5.79 16.41 -16.01
C PHE A 337 -4.84 17.56 -15.67
N ASP A 338 -3.75 17.69 -16.41
CA ASP A 338 -2.82 18.80 -16.29
C ASP A 338 -3.47 20.08 -16.84
N THR A 339 -3.80 21.01 -15.97
CA THR A 339 -4.39 22.31 -16.33
C THR A 339 -3.31 23.36 -16.62
N ASP A 340 -2.03 22.96 -16.70
CA ASP A 340 -0.86 23.83 -16.72
C ASP A 340 -0.92 24.87 -15.59
N GLY A 341 -1.36 24.48 -14.39
CA GLY A 341 -1.64 25.42 -13.30
C GLY A 341 -1.42 24.87 -11.89
N ALA A 342 -1.39 25.77 -10.90
CA ALA A 342 -1.12 25.38 -9.51
C ALA A 342 -2.20 24.48 -8.87
N SER A 343 -3.41 24.42 -9.44
CA SER A 343 -4.50 23.54 -8.98
C SER A 343 -4.17 22.06 -9.07
N ASP A 344 -3.23 21.71 -9.95
CA ASP A 344 -2.82 20.32 -10.21
C ASP A 344 -1.88 19.80 -9.13
N TRP A 345 -1.45 20.68 -8.21
CA TRP A 345 -0.41 20.39 -7.24
C TRP A 345 -0.92 20.42 -5.79
N VAL A 346 -0.30 19.61 -4.93
CA VAL A 346 -0.51 19.60 -3.48
C VAL A 346 0.86 19.60 -2.78
N VAL A 347 1.00 20.39 -1.71
CA VAL A 347 2.21 20.41 -0.87
C VAL A 347 1.90 19.71 0.46
N ASN A 348 2.53 18.56 0.71
CA ASN A 348 2.25 17.70 1.88
C ASN A 348 3.52 17.38 2.71
N SER A 349 3.31 17.09 4.01
CA SER A 349 4.24 16.41 4.94
C SER A 349 3.63 15.06 5.35
N PRO A 350 4.37 13.93 5.37
CA PRO A 350 5.72 13.73 4.84
C PRO A 350 5.74 13.50 3.31
N ALA A 351 6.91 13.76 2.69
CA ALA A 351 7.21 13.42 1.31
C ALA A 351 6.91 11.94 1.06
N THR A 352 6.35 11.60 -0.11
CA THR A 352 6.11 10.19 -0.37
C THR A 352 7.45 9.51 -0.49
N PRO A 353 7.59 8.37 0.15
CA PRO A 353 8.33 7.27 -0.40
C PRO A 353 8.17 7.09 -1.92
N GLY A 354 9.19 7.46 -2.70
CA GLY A 354 9.19 7.22 -4.14
C GLY A 354 9.23 5.72 -4.41
N TYR A 355 8.34 5.24 -5.27
CA TYR A 355 8.28 3.85 -5.72
C TYR A 355 9.46 3.56 -6.64
N GLY A 356 10.51 2.98 -6.05
CA GLY A 356 11.60 2.34 -6.75
C GLY A 356 12.20 1.30 -5.81
N CYS A 357 12.19 0.05 -6.25
CA CYS A 357 12.91 -0.98 -5.53
C CYS A 357 14.41 -0.76 -5.78
N VAL A 358 15.22 -0.81 -4.72
CA VAL A 358 16.68 -0.74 -4.85
C VAL A 358 17.18 -1.82 -5.81
N ASP A 359 18.29 -1.54 -6.50
CA ASP A 359 18.87 -2.41 -7.53
C ASP A 359 18.82 -3.91 -7.20
N GLY A 360 18.38 -4.71 -8.19
CA GLY A 360 18.25 -6.17 -8.08
C GLY A 360 16.91 -6.65 -7.52
N LEU A 361 16.04 -5.75 -7.06
CA LEU A 361 14.72 -6.08 -6.53
C LEU A 361 13.59 -5.67 -7.50
N THR A 362 12.52 -6.45 -7.56
CA THR A 362 11.32 -6.25 -8.38
C THR A 362 10.12 -5.91 -7.50
N SER A 363 9.29 -4.98 -7.94
CA SER A 363 8.05 -4.62 -7.24
C SER A 363 7.00 -5.71 -7.38
N CYS A 364 6.65 -6.36 -6.28
CA CYS A 364 5.62 -7.39 -6.19
C CYS A 364 4.52 -6.94 -5.24
N SER A 365 3.41 -6.43 -5.79
CA SER A 365 2.25 -5.92 -5.02
C SER A 365 2.63 -4.83 -3.99
N GLY A 366 3.57 -3.95 -4.34
CA GLY A 366 4.02 -2.85 -3.48
C GLY A 366 5.18 -3.19 -2.52
N SER A 367 5.61 -4.45 -2.47
CA SER A 367 6.83 -4.88 -1.76
C SER A 367 7.99 -5.07 -2.73
N CYS A 368 9.20 -4.70 -2.31
CA CYS A 368 10.40 -4.86 -3.13
C CYS A 368 11.07 -6.20 -2.85
N VAL A 369 11.15 -7.05 -3.89
CA VAL A 369 11.50 -8.46 -3.77
C VAL A 369 12.62 -8.86 -4.75
N ASP A 370 13.69 -9.50 -4.26
CA ASP A 370 14.72 -10.06 -5.14
C ASP A 370 14.17 -11.31 -5.86
N ILE A 371 13.66 -11.15 -7.08
CA ILE A 371 13.10 -12.28 -7.84
C ILE A 371 14.16 -13.28 -8.29
N SER A 372 15.45 -12.98 -8.12
CA SER A 372 16.54 -13.91 -8.42
C SER A 372 16.81 -14.89 -7.28
N GLN A 373 16.32 -14.59 -6.05
CA GLN A 373 16.61 -15.34 -4.83
C GLN A 373 15.39 -15.61 -3.94
N ASN A 374 14.28 -14.89 -4.10
CA ASN A 374 13.10 -15.02 -3.24
C ASN A 374 12.28 -16.27 -3.61
N PRO A 375 12.14 -17.26 -2.71
CA PRO A 375 11.41 -18.50 -3.00
C PRO A 375 9.90 -18.33 -3.19
N ALA A 376 9.30 -17.21 -2.77
CA ALA A 376 7.89 -16.91 -2.97
C ALA A 376 7.61 -16.10 -4.27
N HIS A 377 8.65 -15.58 -4.92
CA HIS A 377 8.56 -14.71 -6.10
C HIS A 377 9.68 -15.02 -7.13
N CYS A 378 9.98 -16.29 -7.34
CA CYS A 378 11.14 -16.69 -8.12
C CYS A 378 10.95 -16.50 -9.62
N GLY A 379 11.83 -15.70 -10.23
CA GLY A 379 11.77 -15.33 -11.65
C GLY A 379 10.62 -14.38 -12.01
N GLY A 380 9.76 -14.02 -11.06
CA GLY A 380 8.64 -13.11 -11.25
C GLY A 380 7.70 -13.07 -10.06
N CYS A 381 6.90 -12.02 -9.95
CA CYS A 381 5.99 -11.83 -8.84
C CYS A 381 4.91 -12.92 -8.76
N GLY A 382 4.73 -13.51 -7.57
CA GLY A 382 3.74 -14.57 -7.33
C GLY A 382 4.18 -15.96 -7.82
N ASN A 383 5.35 -16.08 -8.46
CA ASN A 383 5.94 -17.37 -8.81
C ASN A 383 6.64 -18.01 -7.61
N GLY A 384 5.85 -18.51 -6.66
CA GLY A 384 6.38 -19.29 -5.57
C GLY A 384 6.98 -20.60 -6.07
N CYS A 385 8.20 -20.90 -5.64
CA CYS A 385 8.79 -22.21 -5.81
C CYS A 385 7.98 -23.27 -5.06
N GLY A 386 7.99 -24.50 -5.58
CA GLY A 386 7.35 -25.62 -4.92
C GLY A 386 7.95 -25.86 -3.54
N PRO A 387 7.27 -26.64 -2.68
CA PRO A 387 7.84 -27.05 -1.41
C PRO A 387 9.27 -27.58 -1.62
N HIS A 388 10.23 -26.97 -0.92
CA HIS A 388 11.65 -27.36 -0.87
C HIS A 388 12.47 -27.12 -2.14
N GLU A 389 12.04 -26.17 -2.96
CA GLU A 389 12.85 -25.56 -4.01
C GLU A 389 13.40 -24.20 -3.52
N THR A 390 14.61 -23.84 -3.95
CA THR A 390 15.21 -22.53 -3.71
C THR A 390 15.23 -21.75 -5.02
N CYS A 391 15.09 -20.43 -4.92
CA CYS A 391 15.21 -19.58 -6.09
C CYS A 391 16.69 -19.27 -6.36
N ARG A 392 17.17 -19.62 -7.56
CA ARG A 392 18.55 -19.30 -7.97
C ARG A 392 18.58 -18.73 -9.37
N GLY A 393 18.95 -17.45 -9.47
CA GLY A 393 19.03 -16.74 -10.74
C GLY A 393 17.65 -16.62 -11.41
N GLY A 394 16.58 -16.53 -10.63
CA GLY A 394 15.21 -16.43 -11.12
C GLY A 394 14.60 -17.75 -11.57
N VAL A 395 15.18 -18.88 -11.17
CA VAL A 395 14.67 -20.21 -11.50
C VAL A 395 14.58 -21.05 -10.22
N CYS A 396 13.42 -21.65 -9.98
CA CYS A 396 13.24 -22.60 -8.89
C CYS A 396 14.09 -23.85 -9.14
N ARG A 397 14.93 -24.21 -8.18
CA ARG A 397 15.80 -25.38 -8.23
C ARG A 397 15.70 -26.14 -6.92
N THR A 398 15.70 -27.46 -6.99
CA THR A 398 15.86 -28.32 -5.81
C THR A 398 17.33 -28.33 -5.38
N VAL A 399 17.62 -28.24 -4.07
CA VAL A 399 18.95 -28.62 -3.55
C VAL A 399 18.96 -30.15 -3.55
N GLY A 400 19.59 -30.75 -4.56
CA GLY A 400 19.29 -32.13 -4.95
C GLY A 400 19.74 -33.25 -4.00
N ALA A 401 20.36 -32.95 -2.84
CA ALA A 401 20.98 -33.96 -1.99
C ALA A 401 21.00 -33.59 -0.50
N VAL A 402 21.30 -34.61 0.33
CA VAL A 402 21.79 -34.41 1.70
C VAL A 402 23.27 -34.04 1.61
N VAL A 403 23.71 -33.04 2.36
CA VAL A 403 25.09 -32.55 2.35
C VAL A 403 25.65 -32.42 3.76
N ILE A 404 26.97 -32.45 3.91
CA ILE A 404 27.72 -32.08 5.09
C ILE A 404 27.71 -30.55 5.18
N SER A 405 27.05 -30.01 6.19
CA SER A 405 26.90 -28.56 6.37
C SER A 405 27.95 -27.94 7.28
N GLU A 406 28.54 -28.71 8.20
CA GLU A 406 29.49 -28.20 9.19
C GLU A 406 30.45 -29.28 9.68
N LEU A 407 31.73 -28.91 9.88
CA LEU A 407 32.69 -29.65 10.69
C LEU A 407 33.17 -28.77 11.84
N ARG A 408 33.02 -29.26 13.09
CA ARG A 408 33.37 -28.51 14.30
C ARG A 408 34.64 -29.05 14.96
N ASN A 409 35.65 -28.20 15.11
CA ASN A 409 36.89 -28.47 15.84
C ASN A 409 36.92 -27.70 17.18
N ALA A 410 36.39 -28.30 18.23
CA ALA A 410 36.30 -27.70 19.57
C ALA A 410 36.18 -28.81 20.62
N SER A 411 36.08 -28.49 21.92
CA SER A 411 35.90 -29.48 23.00
C SER A 411 34.67 -30.41 22.88
N TYR A 412 33.84 -30.21 21.86
CA TYR A 412 32.73 -31.05 21.44
C TYR A 412 32.70 -31.13 19.91
N GLU A 413 33.50 -32.03 19.34
CA GLU A 413 33.60 -32.22 17.90
C GLU A 413 32.32 -32.88 17.33
N TYR A 414 31.87 -32.40 16.18
CA TYR A 414 30.76 -32.99 15.46
C TYR A 414 30.84 -32.77 13.95
N PHE A 415 30.11 -33.62 13.23
CA PHE A 415 29.73 -33.42 11.83
C PHE A 415 28.24 -33.09 11.75
N GLU A 416 27.86 -32.14 10.91
CA GLU A 416 26.45 -31.80 10.67
C GLU A 416 26.04 -32.15 9.25
N LEU A 417 24.88 -32.81 9.12
CA LEU A 417 24.24 -33.10 7.85
C LEU A 417 23.02 -32.19 7.67
N PHE A 418 22.80 -31.71 6.45
CA PHE A 418 21.64 -30.92 6.04
C PHE A 418 20.87 -31.64 4.94
N ASN A 419 19.55 -31.77 5.08
CA ASN A 419 18.71 -32.28 3.99
C ASN A 419 18.26 -31.13 3.08
N GLY A 420 18.95 -30.96 1.96
CA GLY A 420 18.53 -30.02 0.91
C GLY A 420 17.39 -30.53 0.02
N THR A 421 17.08 -31.82 0.06
CA THR A 421 16.12 -32.43 -0.88
C THR A 421 14.69 -32.00 -0.61
N ALA A 422 13.82 -32.22 -1.60
CA ALA A 422 12.40 -31.89 -1.49
C ALA A 422 11.53 -32.86 -0.72
N SER A 423 12.13 -33.82 -0.04
CA SER A 423 11.40 -34.85 0.69
C SER A 423 12.16 -35.27 1.94
N THR A 424 11.45 -35.78 2.93
CA THR A 424 12.09 -36.41 4.09
C THR A 424 12.98 -37.55 3.60
N VAL A 425 14.26 -37.50 3.99
CA VAL A 425 15.23 -38.54 3.66
C VAL A 425 15.33 -39.50 4.83
N ASP A 426 15.14 -40.79 4.55
CA ASP A 426 15.44 -41.86 5.50
C ASP A 426 16.95 -42.12 5.50
N LEU A 427 17.60 -41.79 6.60
CA LEU A 427 19.04 -41.95 6.80
C LEU A 427 19.40 -43.31 7.39
N SER A 428 18.43 -44.21 7.60
CA SER A 428 18.68 -45.55 8.14
C SER A 428 19.77 -46.28 7.35
N ALA A 429 20.79 -46.77 8.06
CA ALA A 429 21.95 -47.47 7.49
C ALA A 429 22.84 -46.64 6.55
N TRP A 430 22.68 -45.31 6.50
CA TRP A 430 23.71 -44.45 5.91
C TRP A 430 24.97 -44.50 6.78
N GLU A 431 26.13 -44.31 6.16
CA GLU A 431 27.41 -44.38 6.85
C GLU A 431 28.14 -43.04 6.74
N VAL A 432 28.71 -42.57 7.85
CA VAL A 432 29.57 -41.39 7.88
C VAL A 432 30.97 -41.85 8.22
N HIS A 433 31.88 -41.71 7.27
CA HIS A 433 33.27 -42.16 7.40
C HIS A 433 34.17 -40.94 7.53
N TRP A 434 35.18 -41.03 8.39
CA TRP A 434 36.22 -40.04 8.50
C TRP A 434 37.61 -40.65 8.45
N ASN A 435 38.51 -39.92 7.82
CA ASN A 435 39.94 -40.21 7.76
C ASN A 435 40.67 -38.97 8.28
N ALA A 436 41.48 -39.12 9.32
CA ALA A 436 42.15 -38.01 9.98
C ALA A 436 43.56 -38.40 10.41
N ASP A 437 44.41 -37.40 10.59
CA ASP A 437 45.82 -37.58 11.00
C ASP A 437 45.98 -38.36 12.32
N GLY A 438 44.99 -38.27 13.22
CA GLY A 438 44.98 -38.96 14.52
C GLY A 438 44.16 -40.25 14.56
N GLY A 439 43.55 -40.69 13.45
CA GLY A 439 42.84 -41.98 13.36
C GLY A 439 41.60 -41.97 12.47
N ASN A 440 41.21 -43.16 11.99
CA ASN A 440 40.08 -43.36 11.09
C ASN A 440 38.88 -43.94 11.83
N GLY A 441 37.68 -43.63 11.36
CA GLY A 441 36.47 -44.24 11.90
C GLY A 441 35.28 -44.15 10.96
N ALA A 442 34.22 -44.83 11.37
CA ALA A 442 32.95 -44.84 10.67
C ALA A 442 31.80 -44.97 11.66
N PHE A 443 30.69 -44.32 11.34
CA PHE A 443 29.45 -44.41 12.09
C PHE A 443 28.30 -44.82 11.16
N VAL A 444 27.51 -45.81 11.58
CA VAL A 444 26.32 -46.26 10.84
C VAL A 444 25.09 -45.65 11.51
N VAL A 445 24.31 -44.87 10.75
CA VAL A 445 23.10 -44.22 11.25
C VAL A 445 22.06 -45.29 11.62
N PRO A 446 21.54 -45.28 12.87
CA PRO A 446 20.56 -46.26 13.33
C PRO A 446 19.27 -46.24 12.50
N SER A 447 18.54 -47.35 12.55
CA SER A 447 17.23 -47.46 11.90
C SER A 447 16.23 -46.45 12.47
N GLY A 448 15.41 -45.86 11.60
CA GLY A 448 14.31 -44.97 11.97
C GLY A 448 14.69 -43.49 12.04
N ILE A 449 15.94 -43.14 11.77
CA ILE A 449 16.38 -41.74 11.68
C ILE A 449 15.95 -41.17 10.33
N LYS A 450 15.07 -40.17 10.39
CA LYS A 450 14.57 -39.43 9.24
C LYS A 450 14.98 -37.98 9.36
N LEU A 451 15.44 -37.41 8.27
CA LEU A 451 15.82 -36.01 8.19
C LEU A 451 14.82 -35.30 7.28
N ASP A 452 13.97 -34.47 7.86
CA ASP A 452 13.00 -33.69 7.09
C ASP A 452 13.70 -32.61 6.24
N PRO A 453 13.09 -32.15 5.14
CA PRO A 453 13.66 -31.10 4.32
C PRO A 453 13.98 -29.85 5.14
N GLY A 454 15.15 -29.26 4.90
CA GLY A 454 15.61 -28.06 5.61
C GLY A 454 16.05 -28.30 7.05
N LYS A 455 16.08 -29.56 7.52
CA LYS A 455 16.54 -29.92 8.86
C LYS A 455 18.00 -30.39 8.87
N PHE A 456 18.55 -30.37 10.07
CA PHE A 456 19.94 -30.72 10.35
C PHE A 456 20.01 -31.92 11.29
N LEU A 457 21.05 -32.73 11.13
CA LEU A 457 21.39 -33.83 12.02
C LEU A 457 22.86 -33.73 12.43
N ARG A 458 23.13 -33.72 13.72
CA ARG A 458 24.51 -33.75 14.23
C ARG A 458 24.95 -35.13 14.63
N LEU A 459 26.23 -35.39 14.38
CA LEU A 459 26.94 -36.60 14.77
C LEU A 459 28.07 -36.18 15.69
N HIS A 460 27.84 -36.29 17.00
CA HIS A 460 28.79 -35.86 18.03
C HIS A 460 29.77 -36.98 18.39
N GLU A 461 31.01 -36.60 18.70
CA GLU A 461 32.05 -37.55 19.09
C GLU A 461 31.85 -38.19 20.48
N SER A 462 31.23 -37.44 21.40
CA SER A 462 31.18 -37.77 22.83
C SER A 462 29.97 -38.65 23.21
N SER A 463 29.97 -39.11 24.47
CA SER A 463 28.89 -39.93 25.02
C SER A 463 27.75 -39.07 25.57
N GLY A 464 26.50 -39.45 25.28
CA GLY A 464 25.29 -38.75 25.69
C GLY A 464 24.04 -39.48 25.21
N THR A 465 22.88 -38.82 25.19
CA THR A 465 21.63 -39.41 24.70
C THR A 465 21.36 -38.98 23.26
N SER A 466 21.25 -39.95 22.35
CA SER A 466 20.84 -39.67 20.97
C SER A 466 19.37 -39.27 20.89
N THR A 467 19.06 -38.30 20.03
CA THR A 467 17.73 -37.78 19.70
C THR A 467 17.51 -37.84 18.18
N SER A 468 16.37 -37.33 17.71
CA SER A 468 16.10 -37.18 16.26
C SER A 468 16.97 -36.11 15.57
N GLU A 469 17.57 -35.20 16.32
CA GLU A 469 18.36 -34.07 15.80
C GLU A 469 19.86 -34.22 16.09
N GLN A 470 20.24 -35.14 16.98
CA GLN A 470 21.63 -35.37 17.40
C GLN A 470 21.88 -36.86 17.68
N LEU A 471 22.93 -37.42 17.10
CA LEU A 471 23.38 -38.78 17.34
C LEU A 471 24.76 -38.76 17.99
N MET A 472 24.94 -39.61 18.99
CA MET A 472 26.23 -39.81 19.66
C MET A 472 26.97 -40.97 18.99
N MET A 473 28.13 -40.70 18.39
CA MET A 473 28.94 -41.72 17.72
C MET A 473 29.72 -42.59 18.70
N GLY A 474 30.00 -42.07 19.90
CA GLY A 474 30.76 -42.76 20.93
C GLY A 474 32.21 -43.06 20.54
N THR A 475 32.72 -42.37 19.51
CA THR A 475 34.08 -42.51 18.99
C THR A 475 34.66 -41.11 18.88
N ALA A 476 35.76 -40.88 19.61
CA ALA A 476 36.48 -39.61 19.57
C ALA A 476 37.02 -39.35 18.16
N ILE A 477 36.91 -38.11 17.68
CA ILE A 477 37.43 -37.73 16.37
C ILE A 477 38.74 -36.99 16.57
N ASN A 478 39.83 -37.70 16.36
CA ASN A 478 41.16 -37.18 16.66
C ASN A 478 41.79 -36.60 15.38
N TRP A 479 41.63 -35.30 15.15
CA TRP A 479 42.27 -34.60 14.02
C TRP A 479 43.11 -33.43 14.51
N THR A 480 44.38 -33.41 14.12
CA THR A 480 45.36 -32.36 14.52
C THR A 480 45.76 -31.46 13.37
N ASP A 481 45.91 -32.02 12.17
CA ASP A 481 46.36 -31.29 10.96
C ASP A 481 45.30 -31.30 9.85
N TRP A 482 44.64 -32.43 9.64
CA TRP A 482 43.66 -32.60 8.55
C TRP A 482 42.59 -33.64 8.88
N ILE A 483 41.43 -33.49 8.24
CA ILE A 483 40.36 -34.49 8.21
C ILE A 483 39.68 -34.54 6.84
N ALA A 484 39.27 -35.72 6.42
CA ALA A 484 38.35 -35.94 5.31
C ALA A 484 37.12 -36.69 5.81
N VAL A 485 35.92 -36.16 5.56
CA VAL A 485 34.64 -36.75 5.98
C VAL A 485 33.80 -37.02 4.75
N ARG A 486 33.23 -38.21 4.65
CA ARG A 486 32.30 -38.59 3.57
C ARG A 486 31.04 -39.23 4.10
N VAL A 487 29.96 -39.04 3.38
CA VAL A 487 28.65 -39.63 3.65
C VAL A 487 28.35 -40.66 2.57
N LEU A 488 27.99 -41.88 2.97
CA LEU A 488 27.69 -42.99 2.07
C LEU A 488 26.26 -43.47 2.26
N LYS A 489 25.62 -43.82 1.14
CA LYS A 489 24.39 -44.63 1.10
C LYS A 489 24.71 -45.93 0.38
N GLY A 490 24.97 -46.99 1.15
CA GLY A 490 25.54 -48.22 0.59
C GLY A 490 26.91 -47.96 -0.03
N THR A 491 27.07 -48.22 -1.33
CA THR A 491 28.34 -47.95 -2.05
C THR A 491 28.42 -46.58 -2.70
N SER A 492 27.36 -45.78 -2.61
CA SER A 492 27.29 -44.44 -3.23
C SER A 492 27.81 -43.37 -2.27
N GLU A 493 28.82 -42.62 -2.68
CA GLU A 493 29.26 -41.39 -2.01
C GLU A 493 28.24 -40.29 -2.30
N ILE A 494 27.64 -39.76 -1.24
CA ILE A 494 26.62 -38.71 -1.31
C ILE A 494 27.28 -37.34 -1.25
N ASP A 495 28.27 -37.19 -0.36
CA ASP A 495 28.99 -35.95 -0.17
C ASP A 495 30.34 -36.21 0.50
N LEU A 496 31.29 -35.28 0.33
CA LEU A 496 32.66 -35.35 0.80
C LEU A 496 33.19 -33.95 1.12
N VAL A 497 33.87 -33.82 2.26
CA VAL A 497 34.64 -32.63 2.62
C VAL A 497 36.05 -33.00 3.01
N ARG A 498 37.02 -32.17 2.60
CA ARG A 498 38.45 -32.35 2.87
C ARG A 498 39.04 -31.08 3.46
N THR A 499 39.80 -31.21 4.54
CA THR A 499 40.52 -30.10 5.18
C THR A 499 42.04 -30.30 5.17
N GLY A 500 42.79 -29.21 5.37
CA GLY A 500 44.22 -29.19 5.62
C GLY A 500 45.05 -29.91 4.55
N SER A 501 46.00 -30.72 5.00
CA SER A 501 46.89 -31.54 4.18
C SER A 501 46.31 -32.91 3.80
N SER A 502 44.99 -33.12 3.94
CA SER A 502 44.36 -34.43 3.74
C SER A 502 44.74 -35.07 2.40
N PRO A 503 45.10 -36.37 2.36
CA PRO A 503 45.35 -37.07 1.11
C PRO A 503 44.08 -37.14 0.26
N VAL A 504 44.22 -37.44 -1.04
CA VAL A 504 43.06 -37.66 -1.91
C VAL A 504 42.26 -38.84 -1.35
N TYR A 505 41.05 -38.55 -0.89
CA TYR A 505 40.15 -39.48 -0.24
C TYR A 505 38.76 -39.27 -0.84
N GLY A 506 38.17 -40.32 -1.43
CA GLY A 506 36.91 -40.21 -2.19
C GLY A 506 37.09 -39.75 -3.63
N GLN A 507 35.97 -39.65 -4.38
CA GLN A 507 35.96 -39.35 -5.82
C GLN A 507 35.31 -37.99 -6.14
N HIS A 508 34.57 -37.40 -5.20
CA HIS A 508 33.75 -36.21 -5.47
C HIS A 508 34.48 -34.87 -5.29
N TRP A 509 35.58 -34.79 -4.52
CA TRP A 509 36.25 -33.51 -4.23
C TRP A 509 37.06 -32.95 -5.41
N ASN A 510 36.68 -31.77 -5.89
CA ASN A 510 37.34 -31.04 -6.96
C ASN A 510 38.20 -29.89 -6.41
N GLY A 511 39.50 -30.12 -6.27
CA GLY A 511 40.48 -29.06 -6.00
C GLY A 511 41.26 -29.22 -4.70
N VAL A 512 41.76 -28.10 -4.19
CA VAL A 512 42.53 -28.05 -2.93
C VAL A 512 41.60 -28.27 -1.73
N PRO A 513 42.08 -28.88 -0.63
CA PRO A 513 41.31 -28.96 0.62
C PRO A 513 41.00 -27.58 1.20
N VAL A 514 39.95 -27.50 2.00
CA VAL A 514 39.61 -26.34 2.84
C VAL A 514 40.63 -26.18 3.95
N ASP A 515 40.87 -24.95 4.42
CA ASP A 515 41.72 -24.74 5.59
C ASP A 515 41.12 -25.43 6.83
N ASN A 516 41.96 -26.08 7.64
CA ASN A 516 41.48 -26.74 8.85
C ASN A 516 40.89 -25.70 9.82
N PRO A 517 39.67 -25.89 10.38
CA PRO A 517 39.16 -24.98 11.40
C PRO A 517 40.12 -24.91 12.59
N PRO A 518 40.50 -23.71 13.05
CA PRO A 518 41.27 -23.55 14.29
C PRO A 518 40.55 -24.17 15.50
N GLU A 519 41.28 -24.46 16.57
CA GLU A 519 40.69 -24.95 17.82
C GLU A 519 39.62 -23.97 18.35
N GLY A 520 38.43 -24.48 18.66
CA GLY A 520 37.26 -23.70 19.04
C GLY A 520 36.45 -23.14 17.86
N GLN A 521 36.77 -23.52 16.62
CA GLN A 521 36.13 -23.02 15.39
C GLN A 521 35.47 -24.14 14.57
N SER A 522 34.63 -23.75 13.62
CA SER A 522 33.97 -24.62 12.66
C SER A 522 34.36 -24.23 11.25
N ILE A 523 34.27 -25.15 10.30
CA ILE A 523 34.05 -24.79 8.89
C ILE A 523 32.61 -25.09 8.53
N VAL A 524 31.95 -24.15 7.88
CA VAL A 524 30.55 -24.25 7.47
C VAL A 524 30.42 -24.12 5.97
N ARG A 525 29.52 -24.92 5.40
CA ARG A 525 29.16 -24.91 3.98
C ARG A 525 28.09 -23.85 3.72
N ASN A 526 28.19 -23.13 2.61
CA ASN A 526 27.08 -22.34 2.10
C ASN A 526 26.01 -23.25 1.48
N ILE A 527 25.07 -23.71 2.31
CA ILE A 527 23.98 -24.62 1.91
C ILE A 527 22.97 -24.04 0.89
N TYR A 528 23.09 -22.75 0.58
CA TYR A 528 22.27 -22.07 -0.43
C TYR A 528 22.99 -21.94 -1.79
N ALA A 529 24.30 -22.22 -1.83
CA ALA A 529 25.07 -22.31 -3.07
C ALA A 529 24.98 -23.72 -3.67
N ALA A 530 25.28 -23.84 -4.97
CA ALA A 530 25.49 -25.17 -5.53
C ALA A 530 26.75 -25.75 -4.92
N ASP A 531 26.65 -26.98 -4.44
CA ASP A 531 27.78 -27.78 -4.01
C ASP A 531 28.72 -28.00 -5.21
N THR A 532 29.95 -27.50 -5.11
CA THR A 532 30.99 -27.67 -6.13
C THR A 532 32.00 -28.74 -5.74
N ASP A 533 31.77 -29.41 -4.60
CA ASP A 533 32.70 -30.32 -3.96
C ASP A 533 34.11 -29.70 -3.84
N SER A 534 34.19 -28.41 -3.52
CA SER A 534 35.45 -27.67 -3.52
C SER A 534 35.59 -26.75 -2.31
N ALA A 535 36.80 -26.23 -2.10
CA ALA A 535 37.04 -25.29 -1.01
C ALA A 535 36.22 -23.99 -1.11
N ALA A 536 35.67 -23.67 -2.28
CA ALA A 536 34.82 -22.49 -2.47
C ALA A 536 33.48 -22.59 -1.72
N ASP A 537 33.05 -23.79 -1.36
CA ASP A 537 31.76 -24.00 -0.69
C ASP A 537 31.83 -23.70 0.82
N TRP A 538 33.03 -23.50 1.37
CA TRP A 538 33.28 -23.53 2.82
C TRP A 538 33.90 -22.25 3.36
N THR A 539 33.58 -21.94 4.62
CA THR A 539 34.13 -20.78 5.35
C THR A 539 34.40 -21.13 6.80
N VAL A 540 35.48 -20.59 7.38
CA VAL A 540 35.85 -20.77 8.80
C VAL A 540 35.02 -19.82 9.69
N GLN A 541 34.50 -20.31 10.82
CA GLN A 541 33.67 -19.56 11.78
C GLN A 541 34.03 -19.85 13.25
N ALA A 542 33.91 -18.83 14.11
CA ALA A 542 34.46 -18.85 15.48
C ALA A 542 33.58 -19.48 16.58
N SER A 543 32.41 -20.07 16.31
CA SER A 543 31.51 -20.61 17.37
C SER A 543 30.58 -21.75 16.92
N ASP A 544 30.13 -22.57 17.90
CA ASP A 544 29.10 -23.62 17.72
C ASP A 544 27.83 -23.03 17.11
N SER A 545 27.28 -23.65 16.06
CA SER A 545 25.95 -23.30 15.54
C SER A 545 24.99 -24.48 15.61
N PRO A 546 23.89 -24.39 16.39
CA PRO A 546 22.56 -24.64 15.90
C PRO A 546 21.97 -23.30 15.53
N SER A 547 21.84 -23.06 14.23
CA SER A 547 21.34 -21.81 13.68
C SER A 547 22.19 -20.61 14.10
N ARG A 548 23.04 -20.15 13.19
CA ARG A 548 23.03 -18.76 12.68
C ARG A 548 24.44 -18.38 12.27
N TYR A 549 24.57 -17.98 11.01
CA TYR A 549 25.59 -17.03 10.58
C TYR A 549 25.52 -15.68 11.35
N CYS A 550 24.49 -15.47 12.18
CA CYS A 550 24.08 -14.22 12.79
C CYS A 550 24.01 -14.28 14.33
N LYS A 551 24.52 -13.26 15.03
CA LYS A 551 24.77 -13.30 16.48
C LYS A 551 23.50 -13.38 17.33
N THR A 552 22.31 -13.04 16.82
CA THR A 552 21.07 -12.99 17.62
C THR A 552 19.91 -13.82 17.03
N ALA A 553 19.02 -14.33 17.90
CA ALA A 553 17.98 -15.32 17.55
C ALA A 553 16.95 -14.83 16.51
N ASN A 554 16.99 -13.53 16.22
CA ASN A 554 16.09 -12.86 15.31
C ASN A 554 16.76 -12.49 13.97
N GLU A 555 18.03 -12.86 13.78
CA GLU A 555 18.79 -12.56 12.57
C GLU A 555 18.84 -13.76 11.60
N SER A 556 18.77 -13.49 10.30
CA SER A 556 18.92 -14.46 9.21
C SER A 556 19.94 -13.98 8.17
N VAL A 557 20.48 -14.91 7.37
CA VAL A 557 21.44 -14.58 6.31
C VAL A 557 20.72 -14.07 5.09
N CYS A 558 20.89 -12.80 4.80
CA CYS A 558 20.34 -12.16 3.62
C CYS A 558 21.50 -11.62 2.77
N ALA A 559 21.59 -12.05 1.50
CA ALA A 559 22.69 -11.70 0.59
C ALA A 559 24.10 -11.92 1.17
N GLY A 560 24.29 -12.99 1.96
CA GLY A 560 25.59 -13.33 2.56
C GLY A 560 25.99 -12.47 3.77
N GLN A 561 25.09 -11.62 4.28
CA GLN A 561 25.26 -10.85 5.50
C GLN A 561 24.14 -11.14 6.49
N CYS A 562 24.39 -10.87 7.77
CA CYS A 562 23.41 -11.11 8.81
C CYS A 562 22.53 -9.92 9.08
N ASP A 563 21.22 -10.14 9.00
CA ASP A 563 20.25 -9.09 9.17
C ASP A 563 19.12 -9.50 10.12
N ASP A 564 18.72 -8.57 11.01
CA ASP A 564 17.68 -8.79 12.02
C ASP A 564 16.32 -8.69 11.35
N LEU A 565 15.71 -9.82 11.01
CA LEU A 565 14.42 -9.84 10.30
C LEU A 565 13.30 -9.18 11.10
N SER A 566 13.50 -8.95 12.41
CA SER A 566 12.52 -8.25 13.25
C SER A 566 12.60 -6.72 13.14
N LYS A 567 13.68 -6.16 12.59
CA LYS A 567 13.98 -4.72 12.54
C LYS A 567 14.50 -4.21 11.20
N SER A 568 14.97 -5.09 10.34
CA SER A 568 15.52 -4.73 9.04
C SER A 568 14.44 -4.28 8.09
N ALA A 569 14.47 -3.00 7.72
CA ALA A 569 13.58 -2.47 6.69
C ALA A 569 13.86 -3.06 5.29
N THR A 570 15.01 -3.71 5.07
CA THR A 570 15.37 -4.34 3.79
C THR A 570 15.14 -5.86 3.77
N ASN A 571 14.96 -6.47 4.94
CA ASN A 571 14.79 -7.92 5.11
C ASN A 571 13.70 -8.21 6.17
N CYS A 572 12.53 -7.58 6.08
CA CYS A 572 11.55 -7.64 7.15
C CYS A 572 10.76 -8.95 7.14
N GLY A 573 10.88 -9.75 8.21
CA GLY A 573 10.22 -11.05 8.34
C GLY A 573 10.79 -12.16 7.44
N ALA A 574 11.45 -11.82 6.34
CA ALA A 574 12.17 -12.72 5.45
C ALA A 574 13.26 -11.95 4.67
N CYS A 575 14.28 -12.68 4.20
CA CYS A 575 15.32 -12.08 3.35
C CYS A 575 14.75 -11.60 2.01
N GLY A 576 15.22 -10.44 1.56
CA GLY A 576 14.76 -9.76 0.36
C GLY A 576 13.32 -9.25 0.46
N ASN A 577 12.69 -9.28 1.64
CA ASN A 577 11.38 -8.68 1.88
C ASN A 577 11.56 -7.25 2.41
N ALA A 578 11.98 -6.35 1.54
CA ALA A 578 12.13 -4.95 1.91
C ALA A 578 10.75 -4.32 2.16
N CYS A 579 10.63 -3.57 3.24
CA CYS A 579 9.43 -2.85 3.54
C CYS A 579 9.11 -1.82 2.47
N PRO A 580 7.81 -1.60 2.17
CA PRO A 580 7.38 -0.47 1.36
C PRO A 580 8.04 0.79 1.91
N PHE A 581 8.56 1.64 1.01
CA PHE A 581 9.33 2.81 1.42
C PHE A 581 8.46 3.64 2.40
N GLY A 582 9.06 4.12 3.49
CA GLY A 582 8.38 4.86 4.57
C GLY A 582 7.96 3.98 5.74
N ASN A 583 7.82 2.67 5.51
CA ASN A 583 7.57 1.70 6.55
C ASN A 583 8.89 1.26 7.17
N ILE A 584 8.85 0.95 8.46
CA ILE A 584 9.97 0.34 9.17
C ILE A 584 9.56 -1.05 9.63
N CYS A 585 10.54 -1.94 9.70
CA CYS A 585 10.28 -3.29 10.15
C CYS A 585 10.12 -3.32 11.67
N ASN A 586 8.98 -3.81 12.14
CA ASN A 586 8.71 -3.97 13.56
C ASN A 586 8.19 -5.38 13.83
N ASN A 587 9.02 -6.18 14.50
CA ASN A 587 8.77 -7.59 14.81
C ASN A 587 8.50 -8.46 13.56
N GLY A 588 9.18 -8.16 12.45
CA GLY A 588 9.08 -8.97 11.22
C GLY A 588 7.88 -8.62 10.36
N VAL A 589 7.23 -7.50 10.65
CA VAL A 589 6.13 -6.95 9.86
C VAL A 589 6.49 -5.52 9.48
N CYS A 590 6.24 -5.15 8.24
CA CYS A 590 6.42 -3.78 7.78
C CYS A 590 5.29 -2.92 8.33
N VAL A 591 5.65 -1.91 9.11
CA VAL A 591 4.72 -1.01 9.79
C VAL A 591 5.01 0.41 9.34
N GLU A 592 3.98 1.11 8.88
CA GLU A 592 4.04 2.52 8.49
C GLU A 592 4.29 3.43 9.70
N GLN A 593 5.01 4.54 9.51
CA GLN A 593 5.02 5.61 10.52
C GLN A 593 3.59 6.14 10.67
N GLY A 594 3.11 6.34 11.90
CA GLY A 594 1.71 6.71 12.13
C GLY A 594 0.74 5.52 12.14
N ALA A 595 1.21 4.28 11.95
CA ALA A 595 0.39 3.09 12.12
C ALA A 595 -0.16 2.96 13.53
N ILE A 596 -1.40 2.49 13.64
CA ILE A 596 -2.11 2.35 14.92
C ILE A 596 -2.34 0.88 15.23
N ARG A 597 -2.28 0.52 16.51
CA ARG A 597 -2.77 -0.77 17.01
C ARG A 597 -3.58 -0.60 18.29
N MET A 598 -4.44 -1.58 18.56
CA MET A 598 -5.07 -1.75 19.87
C MET A 598 -4.22 -2.68 20.73
N ASN A 599 -3.80 -2.21 21.91
CA ASN A 599 -3.15 -3.06 22.90
C ASN A 599 -4.16 -3.50 23.96
N LYS A 600 -4.10 -4.77 24.34
CA LYS A 600 -4.97 -5.35 25.36
C LYS A 600 -4.66 -4.74 26.74
N TYR A 601 -5.69 -4.26 27.43
CA TYR A 601 -5.57 -3.75 28.79
C TYR A 601 -6.85 -4.07 29.60
N GLY A 602 -6.71 -4.61 30.81
CA GLY A 602 -7.86 -4.96 31.65
C GLY A 602 -8.83 -5.95 30.97
N SER A 603 -10.12 -5.61 30.95
CA SER A 603 -11.21 -6.42 30.38
C SER A 603 -11.43 -6.24 28.87
N PHE A 604 -10.62 -5.41 28.20
CA PHE A 604 -10.72 -5.17 26.75
C PHE A 604 -10.10 -6.31 25.94
N ASN A 605 -10.60 -6.55 24.71
CA ASN A 605 -10.21 -7.72 23.89
C ASN A 605 -8.90 -7.52 23.09
N GLY A 606 -8.39 -6.29 22.98
CA GLY A 606 -7.17 -5.95 22.23
C GLY A 606 -7.33 -5.93 20.71
N THR A 607 -8.53 -6.21 20.18
CA THR A 607 -8.80 -6.25 18.74
C THR A 607 -9.71 -5.10 18.33
N SER A 608 -10.84 -4.93 19.02
CA SER A 608 -11.80 -3.84 18.80
C SER A 608 -11.96 -2.93 20.01
N SER A 609 -11.24 -3.22 21.08
CA SER A 609 -11.23 -2.40 22.29
C SER A 609 -9.89 -2.52 22.99
N GLY A 610 -9.36 -1.42 23.50
CA GLY A 610 -8.08 -1.43 24.18
C GLY A 610 -7.44 -0.06 24.25
N ARG A 611 -6.17 -0.04 24.65
CA ARG A 611 -5.34 1.16 24.61
C ARG A 611 -4.79 1.33 23.20
N PRO A 612 -5.14 2.38 22.47
CA PRO A 612 -4.52 2.63 21.18
C PRO A 612 -3.04 2.97 21.39
N GLU A 613 -2.21 2.54 20.46
CA GLU A 613 -0.80 2.89 20.39
C GLU A 613 -0.51 3.31 18.96
N MET A 614 0.24 4.40 18.80
CA MET A 614 0.70 4.87 17.50
C MET A 614 2.19 4.58 17.38
N PHE A 615 2.60 4.13 16.21
CA PHE A 615 3.97 3.80 15.94
C PHE A 615 4.72 5.01 15.40
N PHE A 616 5.77 5.43 16.11
CA PHE A 616 6.54 6.62 15.79
C PHE A 616 8.00 6.41 16.21
N ASN A 617 8.98 6.89 15.42
CA ASN A 617 10.41 6.79 15.73
C ASN A 617 10.89 5.38 16.17
N GLY A 618 10.35 4.31 15.56
CA GLY A 618 10.78 2.93 15.82
C GLY A 618 10.25 2.30 17.11
N ARG A 619 9.26 2.92 17.76
CA ARG A 619 8.62 2.37 18.96
C ARG A 619 7.11 2.62 18.94
N TRP A 620 6.38 1.76 19.63
CA TRP A 620 4.95 1.97 19.89
C TRP A 620 4.80 2.94 21.06
N HIS A 621 4.20 4.10 20.81
CA HIS A 621 3.96 5.13 21.80
C HIS A 621 2.51 5.08 22.30
N VAL A 622 2.34 5.35 23.60
CA VAL A 622 1.02 5.62 24.20
C VAL A 622 0.80 7.13 24.09
N SER A 623 0.10 7.57 23.06
CA SER A 623 0.07 8.99 22.70
C SER A 623 -1.30 9.64 22.93
N TYR A 624 -1.79 9.71 24.17
CA TYR A 624 -3.04 10.43 24.41
C TYR A 624 -3.02 11.14 25.76
N ASN A 625 -3.37 12.43 25.76
CA ASN A 625 -3.73 13.21 26.95
C ASN A 625 -5.25 13.39 27.10
N SER A 626 -6.00 12.99 26.07
CA SER A 626 -7.44 12.83 26.04
C SER A 626 -7.80 12.06 24.76
N ILE A 627 -8.71 11.09 24.84
CA ILE A 627 -9.32 10.46 23.66
C ILE A 627 -10.75 10.98 23.59
N THR A 628 -10.95 12.03 22.81
CA THR A 628 -12.29 12.54 22.49
C THR A 628 -12.97 11.65 21.46
N THR A 629 -14.29 11.78 21.31
CA THR A 629 -15.03 11.01 20.30
C THR A 629 -14.47 11.20 18.88
N PRO A 630 -14.11 12.43 18.42
CA PRO A 630 -13.47 12.62 17.12
C PRO A 630 -12.15 11.86 16.96
N VAL A 631 -11.29 11.86 17.99
CA VAL A 631 -10.02 11.12 17.97
C VAL A 631 -10.27 9.62 17.93
N ALA A 632 -11.23 9.11 18.72
CA ALA A 632 -11.62 7.71 18.69
C ALA A 632 -12.19 7.29 17.32
N THR A 633 -12.97 8.15 16.68
CA THR A 633 -13.52 7.92 15.33
C THR A 633 -12.42 7.74 14.30
N VAL A 634 -11.41 8.62 14.30
CA VAL A 634 -10.26 8.51 13.39
C VAL A 634 -9.47 7.22 13.67
N ILE A 635 -9.21 6.90 14.94
CA ILE A 635 -8.52 5.65 15.34
C ILE A 635 -9.28 4.41 14.87
N CYS A 636 -10.59 4.33 15.14
CA CYS A 636 -11.40 3.17 14.75
C CYS A 636 -11.47 3.02 13.24
N ARG A 637 -11.66 4.13 12.51
CA ARG A 637 -11.67 4.14 11.04
C ARG A 637 -10.32 3.67 10.46
N GLN A 638 -9.21 4.19 10.96
CA GLN A 638 -7.88 3.80 10.50
C GLN A 638 -7.55 2.33 10.81
N LEU A 639 -8.14 1.76 11.86
CA LEU A 639 -8.05 0.33 12.19
C LEU A 639 -9.05 -0.55 11.42
N GLY A 640 -9.84 0.03 10.51
CA GLY A 640 -10.80 -0.70 9.68
C GLY A 640 -12.16 -0.97 10.34
N PHE A 641 -12.48 -0.30 11.44
CA PHE A 641 -13.78 -0.41 12.11
C PHE A 641 -14.76 0.69 11.65
N PRO A 642 -16.06 0.38 11.52
CA PRO A 642 -17.06 1.29 10.99
C PRO A 642 -17.28 2.54 11.87
N ASN A 643 -17.28 2.38 13.20
CA ASN A 643 -17.50 3.50 14.13
C ASN A 643 -16.70 3.33 15.43
N ALA A 644 -16.53 4.45 16.15
CA ALA A 644 -16.12 4.46 17.55
C ALA A 644 -17.35 4.42 18.47
N LEU A 645 -17.42 3.43 19.35
CA LEU A 645 -18.45 3.31 20.38
C LEU A 645 -18.14 4.20 21.60
N SER A 646 -16.87 4.35 21.96
CA SER A 646 -16.45 5.22 23.07
C SER A 646 -14.94 5.51 23.06
N GLY A 647 -14.56 6.72 23.48
CA GLY A 647 -13.23 7.04 24.02
C GLY A 647 -13.33 7.31 25.53
N SER A 648 -12.51 6.66 26.35
CA SER A 648 -12.55 6.82 27.82
C SER A 648 -11.17 7.07 28.42
N SER A 649 -11.13 7.91 29.47
CA SER A 649 -9.96 8.29 30.27
C SER A 649 -9.67 7.35 31.46
N SER A 650 -10.30 6.16 31.51
CA SER A 650 -10.35 5.34 32.72
C SER A 650 -9.45 4.10 32.73
N ALA A 651 -8.37 4.03 31.93
CA ALA A 651 -7.39 2.95 32.07
C ALA A 651 -6.25 3.40 33.01
N GLY A 652 -5.81 2.54 33.92
CA GLY A 652 -4.86 2.88 34.99
C GLY A 652 -3.49 3.36 34.51
N SER A 653 -2.68 3.83 35.47
CA SER A 653 -1.33 4.38 35.28
C SER A 653 -0.39 3.43 34.53
N CYS A 654 0.51 3.98 33.69
CA CYS A 654 1.67 3.24 33.17
C CYS A 654 2.40 2.61 34.38
N GLY A 655 2.55 1.28 34.42
CA GLY A 655 3.45 0.64 35.39
C GLY A 655 4.88 1.20 35.25
N SER A 656 5.71 1.02 36.28
CA SER A 656 7.01 1.68 36.51
C SER A 656 8.14 1.47 35.46
N SER A 657 7.84 1.09 34.22
CA SER A 657 8.82 0.98 33.14
C SER A 657 8.96 2.30 32.36
N SER A 658 10.21 2.71 32.13
CA SER A 658 10.68 3.91 31.43
C SER A 658 10.34 4.01 29.93
N THR A 659 9.24 3.41 29.48
CA THR A 659 8.85 3.24 28.07
C THR A 659 7.71 4.18 27.60
N CYS A 660 7.06 4.93 28.48
CA CYS A 660 6.04 5.93 28.09
C CYS A 660 6.72 7.26 27.66
N GLY A 661 7.45 7.26 26.54
CA GLY A 661 8.16 8.44 25.99
C GLY A 661 7.31 9.28 25.03
N TYR A 662 7.39 10.61 25.18
CA TYR A 662 6.84 11.72 24.38
C TYR A 662 5.32 11.70 24.07
N LEU A 663 4.58 12.62 24.70
CA LEU A 663 3.15 12.85 24.51
C LEU A 663 2.90 14.08 23.61
N LEU A 664 2.17 13.88 22.52
CA LEU A 664 1.51 14.96 21.79
C LEU A 664 0.02 14.99 22.18
N SER A 665 -0.53 16.16 22.45
CA SER A 665 -1.97 16.40 22.51
C SER A 665 -2.53 16.33 21.11
N ILE A 666 -3.42 15.38 20.86
CA ILE A 666 -4.02 15.17 19.54
C ILE A 666 -5.41 15.79 19.53
N THR A 667 -5.67 16.65 18.56
CA THR A 667 -6.99 17.23 18.31
C THR A 667 -7.42 16.88 16.90
N CYS A 668 -8.46 16.05 16.78
CA CYS A 668 -9.09 15.70 15.52
C CYS A 668 -10.45 16.41 15.42
N SER A 669 -10.82 16.81 14.21
CA SER A 669 -12.17 17.19 13.81
C SER A 669 -13.08 15.97 13.66
N GLY A 670 -12.51 14.79 13.41
CA GLY A 670 -13.20 13.51 13.21
C GLY A 670 -13.25 13.07 11.73
N ASN A 671 -12.82 13.94 10.81
CA ASN A 671 -12.85 13.72 9.36
C ASN A 671 -11.48 13.33 8.78
N GLU A 672 -10.44 13.36 9.58
CA GLU A 672 -9.06 13.03 9.20
C GLU A 672 -8.94 11.59 8.69
N ALA A 673 -8.27 11.37 7.55
CA ALA A 673 -8.12 10.02 7.00
C ALA A 673 -7.23 9.16 7.90
N LEU A 674 -6.19 9.77 8.46
CA LEU A 674 -5.25 9.16 9.39
C LEU A 674 -5.14 10.00 10.66
N LEU A 675 -4.78 9.36 11.79
CA LEU A 675 -4.55 10.05 13.05
C LEU A 675 -3.40 11.06 12.96
N GLU A 676 -2.46 10.87 12.03
CA GLU A 676 -1.37 11.80 11.72
C GLU A 676 -1.82 13.09 11.00
N ASP A 677 -3.01 13.12 10.43
CA ASP A 677 -3.59 14.34 9.85
C ASP A 677 -4.21 15.24 10.92
N CYS A 678 -4.35 14.75 12.15
CA CYS A 678 -4.87 15.53 13.27
C CYS A 678 -3.85 16.58 13.75
N SER A 679 -4.32 17.59 14.48
CA SER A 679 -3.43 18.60 15.05
C SER A 679 -2.70 18.05 16.28
N PHE A 680 -1.37 18.18 16.31
CA PHE A 680 -0.51 17.76 17.42
C PHE A 680 0.07 18.96 18.18
N SER A 681 0.14 18.90 19.51
CA SER A 681 0.89 19.88 20.32
C SER A 681 1.66 19.21 21.46
N ASN A 682 2.77 19.80 21.92
CA ASN A 682 3.57 19.20 23.00
C ASN A 682 2.80 19.19 24.33
N TYR A 683 2.73 18.03 25.00
CA TYR A 683 2.05 17.87 26.29
C TYR A 683 3.03 17.42 27.39
N THR A 684 3.01 18.11 28.54
CA THR A 684 3.93 17.90 29.68
C THR A 684 3.21 17.47 30.97
N GLY A 685 2.08 16.75 30.88
CA GLY A 685 1.27 16.33 32.03
C GLY A 685 1.43 14.85 32.44
N ASP A 686 0.79 14.49 33.56
CA ASP A 686 0.84 13.15 34.18
C ASP A 686 0.08 12.05 33.40
N TYR A 687 0.53 10.81 33.58
CA TYR A 687 0.08 9.61 32.87
C TYR A 687 -1.30 9.10 33.36
N THR A 688 -2.33 9.26 32.55
CA THR A 688 -3.57 8.48 32.63
C THR A 688 -3.68 7.57 31.41
N GLY A 689 -4.11 6.32 31.60
CA GLY A 689 -4.34 5.40 30.50
C GLY A 689 -5.66 5.72 29.80
N TYR A 690 -5.63 5.75 28.47
CA TYR A 690 -6.82 5.97 27.65
C TYR A 690 -7.20 4.71 26.89
N SER A 691 -8.50 4.55 26.61
CA SER A 691 -9.03 3.41 25.87
C SER A 691 -10.00 3.85 24.78
N VAL A 692 -9.98 3.13 23.67
CA VAL A 692 -10.93 3.23 22.57
C VAL A 692 -11.70 1.92 22.48
N ARG A 693 -13.00 2.03 22.17
CA ARG A 693 -13.85 0.90 21.81
C ARG A 693 -14.45 1.20 20.45
N CYS A 694 -14.19 0.31 19.50
CA CYS A 694 -14.73 0.35 18.16
C CYS A 694 -15.93 -0.60 18.04
N GLU A 695 -16.82 -0.27 17.12
CA GLU A 695 -17.92 -1.15 16.72
C GLU A 695 -17.36 -2.31 15.91
N VAL A 696 -17.72 -3.55 16.28
CA VAL A 696 -17.35 -4.75 15.52
C VAL A 696 -18.48 -5.02 14.52
N PRO A 697 -18.16 -5.36 13.25
CA PRO A 697 -19.17 -5.74 12.26
C PRO A 697 -20.09 -6.89 12.69
#